data_AF-A0A9E3I657-F1
#
_entry.id   AF-A0A9E3I657-F1
#
_cell.length_a   1.000
_cell.length_b   1.000
_cell.length_c   1.000
_cell.angle_alpha   90.00
_cell.angle_beta   90.00
_cell.angle_gamma   90.00
#
_symmetry.space_group_name_H-M   'P 1'
#
loop_
_entity.id
_entity.type
_entity.pdbx_description
1 polymer ?
#
loop_
_entity_poly.entity_id
_entity_poly.type
_entity_poly.pdbx_seq_one_letter_code
_entity_poly.pdbx_strand_id
1 'polypeptide(L)'
;MTTQEPLRRFCILFLLAGLWFAVFATATGSGANPPTAKERTEVLIEKAGNADSDQVRLQLLKELRKKPNLNESFRNDLDKLIGEIERWLGEKRLNYFGREAGKNKDFDFGISEESPLYPLTWLYRGRMVVWYTMESGGVWNNRERKREFLSVARDFFRRYSEAFPENRIAKMYLGTPTGPYKHYSSGVNAPKWAIYQRAALEQLTDVIEWWIDNRMQEDAQFGGGWGDDCEMWRWQVPILIGFENPKISRAQERFSAAMMKQEHMKHGYTTRMSDVEHTAEDSADVITPMMHLEPENELWQQRALYLAELMDSLWTGRNKRGLLQFKSTYFTVERVETNPQRACDTVYHPRAVQPALLYWQRTGDENLTGQFSDWMDTWVDITARAERGKPAGIIPSAIHWPDGRPGGKGTDWWDPRNHGEYTLYLWPSAMGMMTNTMLLTYHITGKEKYLGPIRSMARTQLKYLRNPSQKPRPGSEDWCASRMGFLTDAIAKYRFLTGSREFDQLLNRKMSPYMRFRMQNDLEGLVESLGHTAGALMINFEGYTSEVRYTDRVLRFPRLFGSDGIVPKTARTIYSPDTSLLYSSVTGDPGSALYFPLNAVRWLTPSRNIAALVVESGTVGFEAQLYNFSGSIRRMSAELYLLAKGQYSFEITIGDSGGNEAIVKKLLTVEGPRTRIDFKLPGQRLCILKVTKQ
;
A
#
# COMPACT_ATOMS: atom_id res chain seq x y z
N MET A 1 -71.86 20.32 -18.36
CA MET A 1 -72.91 19.29 -18.38
C MET A 1 -72.39 18.07 -17.65
N THR A 2 -72.88 17.88 -16.41
CA THR A 2 -73.31 16.62 -15.78
C THR A 2 -72.59 15.31 -16.18
N THR A 3 -71.71 14.76 -15.32
CA THR A 3 -71.94 13.73 -14.26
C THR A 3 -71.81 12.29 -14.73
N GLN A 4 -70.80 11.55 -14.26
CA GLN A 4 -70.91 10.48 -13.23
C GLN A 4 -69.59 9.70 -13.06
N GLU A 5 -69.21 9.53 -11.80
CA GLU A 5 -68.18 8.66 -11.20
C GLU A 5 -68.57 7.15 -11.27
N PRO A 6 -67.83 6.11 -10.76
CA PRO A 6 -66.96 6.15 -9.56
C PRO A 6 -65.71 5.22 -9.47
N LEU A 7 -64.99 5.41 -8.35
CA LEU A 7 -64.25 4.45 -7.48
C LEU A 7 -62.70 4.42 -7.48
N ARG A 8 -62.18 4.99 -6.38
CA ARG A 8 -61.21 4.44 -5.38
C ARG A 8 -59.77 4.20 -5.85
N ARG A 9 -58.71 4.49 -5.08
CA ARG A 9 -58.45 4.99 -3.71
C ARG A 9 -56.91 5.19 -3.65
N PHE A 10 -56.41 6.27 -3.05
CA PHE A 10 -55.42 6.23 -1.96
C PHE A 10 -55.11 7.67 -1.51
N CYS A 11 -55.53 7.99 -0.27
CA CYS A 11 -55.36 9.29 0.35
C CYS A 11 -53.99 9.43 1.02
N ILE A 12 -53.40 10.60 0.80
CA ILE A 12 -52.39 11.28 1.63
C ILE A 12 -53.09 11.82 2.89
N LEU A 13 -52.40 11.90 4.03
CA LEU A 13 -52.78 12.83 5.10
C LEU A 13 -51.56 13.34 5.89
N PHE A 14 -51.43 14.67 5.85
CA PHE A 14 -50.60 15.54 6.70
C PHE A 14 -51.49 16.11 7.82
N LEU A 15 -50.85 16.52 8.93
CA LEU A 15 -51.31 17.43 10.00
C LEU A 15 -52.41 16.95 10.96
N LEU A 16 -52.07 16.89 12.26
CA LEU A 16 -52.61 17.81 13.29
C LEU A 16 -51.92 17.61 14.64
N ALA A 17 -51.43 18.71 15.19
CA ALA A 17 -51.00 18.87 16.57
C ALA A 17 -52.21 19.13 17.47
N GLY A 18 -52.16 18.67 18.73
CA GLY A 18 -53.06 19.17 19.77
C GLY A 18 -53.38 18.16 20.88
N LEU A 19 -52.94 18.52 22.09
CA LEU A 19 -53.50 18.13 23.40
C LEU A 19 -53.73 16.64 23.68
N TRP A 20 -52.91 16.04 24.56
CA TRP A 20 -53.41 15.17 25.63
C TRP A 20 -52.52 15.37 26.87
N PHE A 21 -53.02 16.14 27.84
CA PHE A 21 -52.44 16.36 29.16
C PHE A 21 -53.26 15.54 30.18
N ALA A 22 -52.54 14.91 31.12
CA ALA A 22 -52.99 14.39 32.41
C ALA A 22 -53.99 13.21 32.43
N VAL A 23 -53.52 12.07 32.96
CA VAL A 23 -53.89 11.52 34.29
C VAL A 23 -53.23 10.15 34.41
N PHE A 24 -52.19 10.04 35.26
CA PHE A 24 -52.02 9.01 36.29
C PHE A 24 -50.66 9.25 36.96
N ALA A 25 -50.67 10.08 38.00
CA ALA A 25 -49.72 9.96 39.09
C ALA A 25 -50.30 8.93 40.07
N THR A 26 -49.50 7.93 40.45
CA THR A 26 -48.96 7.73 41.82
C THR A 26 -48.54 6.27 42.00
N ALA A 27 -47.23 6.02 42.13
CA ALA A 27 -46.67 5.17 43.19
C ALA A 27 -45.12 5.15 43.14
N THR A 28 -44.54 5.75 44.19
CA THR A 28 -43.29 5.36 44.88
C THR A 28 -41.94 5.44 44.14
N GLY A 29 -41.28 6.60 44.31
CA GLY A 29 -40.08 6.70 45.14
C GLY A 29 -38.81 5.96 44.70
N SER A 30 -37.97 6.64 43.91
CA SER A 30 -36.55 6.75 44.23
C SER A 30 -36.11 8.19 43.96
N GLY A 31 -36.00 8.97 45.03
CA GLY A 31 -35.39 10.30 44.97
C GLY A 31 -33.89 10.12 44.77
N ALA A 32 -33.43 10.12 43.52
CA ALA A 32 -32.04 10.36 43.25
C ALA A 32 -31.76 11.85 43.50
N ASN A 33 -31.03 12.16 44.57
CA ASN A 33 -30.49 13.50 44.77
C ASN A 33 -29.69 13.91 43.53
N PRO A 34 -29.72 15.20 43.11
CA PRO A 34 -28.86 15.66 42.03
C PRO A 34 -27.40 15.36 42.39
N PRO A 35 -26.60 14.81 41.46
CA PRO A 35 -25.28 14.29 41.79
C PRO A 35 -24.40 15.37 42.43
N THR A 36 -23.61 14.98 43.42
CA THR A 36 -22.66 15.86 44.12
C THR A 36 -21.60 16.41 43.16
N ALA A 37 -20.89 17.47 43.54
CA ALA A 37 -19.83 18.05 42.68
C ALA A 37 -18.71 17.03 42.34
N LYS A 38 -18.46 16.10 43.26
CA LYS A 38 -17.54 14.97 43.07
C LYS A 38 -18.09 13.95 42.07
N GLU A 39 -19.35 13.52 42.25
CA GLU A 39 -20.04 12.61 41.30
C GLU A 39 -20.12 13.21 39.89
N ARG A 40 -20.36 14.52 39.76
CA ARG A 40 -20.36 15.20 38.44
C ARG A 40 -18.99 15.24 37.78
N THR A 41 -17.92 15.25 38.57
CA THR A 41 -16.53 15.20 38.06
C THR A 41 -16.18 13.79 37.58
N GLU A 42 -16.50 12.77 38.39
CA GLU A 42 -16.31 11.36 38.04
C GLU A 42 -17.09 10.99 36.76
N VAL A 43 -18.33 11.45 36.61
CA VAL A 43 -19.14 11.23 35.39
C VAL A 43 -18.49 11.84 34.14
N LEU A 44 -17.83 13.00 34.23
CA LEU A 44 -17.15 13.59 33.07
C LEU A 44 -15.88 12.82 32.69
N ILE A 45 -15.13 12.31 33.68
CA ILE A 45 -13.95 11.46 33.45
C ILE A 45 -14.38 10.13 32.82
N GLU A 46 -15.44 9.51 33.33
CA GLU A 46 -16.00 8.28 32.78
C GLU A 46 -16.46 8.48 31.33
N LYS A 47 -17.21 9.55 31.04
CA LYS A 47 -17.61 9.89 29.68
C LYS A 47 -16.41 10.15 28.77
N ALA A 48 -15.38 10.84 29.26
CA ALA A 48 -14.17 11.11 28.51
C ALA A 48 -13.41 9.80 28.18
N GLY A 49 -13.32 8.88 29.15
CA GLY A 49 -12.67 7.59 28.94
C GLY A 49 -13.45 6.66 28.01
N ASN A 50 -14.77 6.67 28.08
CA ASN A 50 -15.64 5.89 27.20
C ASN A 50 -15.85 6.51 25.81
N ALA A 51 -15.42 7.76 25.57
CA ALA A 51 -15.48 8.38 24.25
C ALA A 51 -14.57 7.66 23.25
N ASP A 52 -15.08 7.31 22.07
CA ASP A 52 -14.29 6.70 20.99
C ASP A 52 -13.44 7.72 20.21
N SER A 53 -13.83 8.99 20.23
CA SER A 53 -13.14 10.09 19.54
C SER A 53 -12.24 10.86 20.51
N ASP A 54 -10.99 11.07 20.09
CA ASP A 54 -10.04 11.89 20.83
C ASP A 54 -10.51 13.36 20.92
N GLN A 55 -11.21 13.89 19.91
CA GLN A 55 -11.82 15.22 19.93
C GLN A 55 -12.94 15.33 20.97
N VAL A 56 -13.83 14.34 21.03
CA VAL A 56 -14.92 14.29 22.03
C VAL A 56 -14.33 14.19 23.43
N ARG A 57 -13.31 13.33 23.63
CA ARG A 57 -12.59 13.21 24.90
C ARG A 57 -11.99 14.54 25.32
N LEU A 58 -11.29 15.23 24.40
CA LEU A 58 -10.71 16.54 24.65
C LEU A 58 -11.76 17.57 25.05
N GLN A 59 -12.91 17.60 24.36
CA GLN A 59 -13.99 18.52 24.69
C GLN A 59 -14.52 18.29 26.10
N LEU A 60 -14.79 17.04 26.48
CA LEU A 60 -15.27 16.67 27.81
C LEU A 60 -14.26 17.04 28.91
N LEU A 61 -12.95 16.86 28.66
CA LEU A 61 -11.91 17.27 29.59
C LEU A 61 -11.80 18.79 29.71
N LYS A 62 -11.97 19.54 28.62
CA LYS A 62 -12.06 21.01 28.66
C LYS A 62 -13.31 21.49 29.40
N GLU A 63 -14.42 20.79 29.28
CA GLU A 63 -15.63 21.07 30.07
C GLU A 63 -15.42 20.80 31.56
N LEU A 64 -14.73 19.69 31.88
CA LEU A 64 -14.32 19.40 33.25
C LEU A 64 -13.40 20.50 33.80
N ARG A 65 -12.45 20.99 33.00
CA ARG A 65 -11.50 22.04 33.41
C ARG A 65 -12.16 23.37 33.77
N LYS A 66 -13.37 23.63 33.23
CA LYS A 66 -14.19 24.82 33.53
C LYS A 66 -14.97 24.71 34.84
N LYS A 67 -14.99 23.54 35.51
CA LYS A 67 -15.74 23.38 36.76
C LYS A 67 -15.11 24.20 37.91
N PRO A 68 -15.93 24.87 38.74
CA PRO A 68 -15.43 25.53 39.94
C PRO A 68 -14.96 24.51 40.98
N ASN A 69 -14.08 24.93 41.90
CA ASN A 69 -13.64 24.15 43.07
C ASN A 69 -12.85 22.85 42.81
N LEU A 70 -12.19 22.72 41.65
CA LEU A 70 -11.17 21.69 41.46
C LEU A 70 -9.90 22.01 42.27
N ASN A 71 -9.34 21.02 42.96
CA ASN A 71 -8.06 21.20 43.67
C ASN A 71 -6.91 21.50 42.67
N GLU A 72 -5.84 22.15 43.15
CA GLU A 72 -4.76 22.63 42.29
C GLU A 72 -3.97 21.50 41.62
N SER A 73 -3.64 20.43 42.36
CA SER A 73 -2.94 19.27 41.81
C SER A 73 -3.71 18.62 40.66
N PHE A 74 -5.01 18.44 40.82
CA PHE A 74 -5.90 17.87 39.80
C PHE A 74 -6.04 18.80 38.59
N ARG A 75 -6.10 20.12 38.80
CA ARG A 75 -6.07 21.09 37.69
C ARG A 75 -4.79 20.98 36.88
N ASN A 76 -3.64 20.87 37.55
CA ASN A 76 -2.35 20.72 36.89
C ASN A 76 -2.28 19.42 36.08
N ASP A 77 -2.73 18.30 36.64
CA ASP A 77 -2.81 17.02 35.91
C ASP A 77 -3.78 17.08 34.72
N LEU A 78 -4.92 17.76 34.89
CA LEU A 78 -5.90 17.97 33.83
C LEU A 78 -5.33 18.82 32.69
N ASP A 79 -4.59 19.89 33.01
CA ASP A 79 -3.94 20.75 32.03
C ASP A 79 -2.85 19.99 31.24
N LYS A 80 -2.07 19.14 31.92
CA LYS A 80 -1.10 18.24 31.24
C LYS A 80 -1.80 17.26 30.29
N LEU A 81 -2.85 16.58 30.75
CA LEU A 81 -3.58 15.62 29.91
C LEU A 81 -4.22 16.32 28.71
N ILE A 82 -4.85 17.48 28.91
CA ILE A 82 -5.43 18.28 27.83
C ILE A 82 -4.35 18.65 26.82
N GLY A 83 -3.21 19.16 27.28
CA GLY A 83 -2.08 19.54 26.41
C GLY A 83 -1.56 18.38 25.57
N GLU A 84 -1.39 17.20 26.17
CA GLU A 84 -0.93 16.02 25.42
C GLU A 84 -1.97 15.49 24.43
N ILE A 85 -3.27 15.59 24.73
CA ILE A 85 -4.33 15.21 23.77
C ILE A 85 -4.42 16.22 22.63
N GLU A 86 -4.27 17.51 22.91
CA GLU A 86 -4.17 18.56 21.88
C GLU A 86 -2.99 18.30 20.96
N ARG A 87 -1.83 17.96 21.53
CA ARG A 87 -0.64 17.57 20.78
C ARG A 87 -0.89 16.31 19.95
N TRP A 88 -1.46 15.25 20.53
CA TRP A 88 -1.80 14.01 19.83
C TRP A 88 -2.70 14.24 18.60
N LEU A 89 -3.61 15.20 18.68
CA LEU A 89 -4.53 15.56 17.60
C LEU A 89 -3.90 16.48 16.55
N GLY A 90 -3.18 17.52 17.00
CA GLY A 90 -2.78 18.66 16.18
C GLY A 90 -1.28 18.77 15.86
N GLU A 91 -0.43 17.90 16.42
CA GLU A 91 1.00 17.93 16.15
C GLU A 91 1.30 17.70 14.66
N LYS A 92 2.20 18.51 14.10
CA LYS A 92 2.58 18.39 12.68
C LYS A 92 3.33 17.10 12.39
N ARG A 93 4.07 16.58 13.37
CA ARG A 93 4.82 15.32 13.33
C ARG A 93 4.17 14.28 14.24
N LEU A 94 3.55 13.27 13.63
CA LEU A 94 2.76 12.27 14.33
C LEU A 94 3.59 11.35 15.25
N ASN A 95 4.90 11.24 15.00
CA ASN A 95 5.81 10.32 15.66
C ASN A 95 6.64 10.95 16.80
N TYR A 96 6.23 12.11 17.34
CA TYR A 96 6.98 12.86 18.36
C TYR A 96 7.39 12.04 19.60
N PHE A 97 6.63 10.99 19.93
CA PHE A 97 6.85 10.11 21.07
C PHE A 97 7.85 8.96 20.81
N GLY A 98 8.22 8.70 19.55
CA GLY A 98 8.85 7.45 19.14
C GLY A 98 10.16 7.13 19.86
N ARG A 99 10.97 8.15 20.18
CA ARG A 99 12.21 7.97 20.93
C ARG A 99 11.97 7.45 22.36
N GLU A 100 11.01 8.03 23.04
CA GLU A 100 10.70 7.69 24.43
C GLU A 100 10.02 6.32 24.52
N ALA A 101 8.98 6.12 23.70
CA ALA A 101 8.29 4.82 23.60
C ALA A 101 9.24 3.68 23.23
N GLY A 102 10.21 3.94 22.33
CA GLY A 102 11.20 2.94 21.96
C GLY A 102 12.19 2.59 23.06
N LYS A 103 12.57 3.55 23.91
CA LYS A 103 13.52 3.34 25.00
C LYS A 103 12.84 2.72 26.23
N ASN A 104 11.70 3.27 26.61
CA ASN A 104 11.05 2.98 27.88
C ASN A 104 9.91 1.96 27.76
N LYS A 105 9.48 1.62 26.53
CA LYS A 105 8.22 0.90 26.26
C LYS A 105 7.02 1.64 26.86
N ASP A 106 7.13 2.96 26.91
CA ASP A 106 6.22 3.83 27.64
C ASP A 106 6.39 5.31 27.24
N PHE A 107 5.44 6.15 27.63
CA PHE A 107 5.50 7.61 27.52
C PHE A 107 4.97 8.25 28.81
N ASP A 108 5.76 9.12 29.42
CA ASP A 108 5.41 9.78 30.67
C ASP A 108 4.57 11.05 30.41
N PHE A 109 3.33 11.04 30.91
CA PHE A 109 2.42 12.18 30.85
C PHE A 109 2.68 13.20 31.97
N GLY A 110 3.56 12.89 32.92
CA GLY A 110 3.82 13.70 34.10
C GLY A 110 2.61 13.82 35.03
N ILE A 111 1.68 12.85 34.98
CA ILE A 111 0.46 12.80 35.80
C ILE A 111 0.66 11.80 36.93
N SER A 112 0.30 12.19 38.16
CA SER A 112 0.41 11.31 39.33
C SER A 112 -0.41 10.02 39.14
N GLU A 113 0.11 8.86 39.56
CA GLU A 113 -0.63 7.59 39.54
C GLU A 113 -1.86 7.61 40.45
N GLU A 114 -1.86 8.47 41.46
CA GLU A 114 -2.99 8.70 42.38
C GLU A 114 -4.07 9.61 41.75
N SER A 115 -3.79 10.24 40.61
CA SER A 115 -4.72 11.13 39.92
C SER A 115 -5.88 10.33 39.33
N PRO A 116 -7.15 10.77 39.48
CA PRO A 116 -8.29 10.11 38.83
C PRO A 116 -8.25 10.20 37.30
N LEU A 117 -7.37 11.02 36.73
CA LEU A 117 -7.12 11.13 35.29
C LEU A 117 -6.09 10.12 34.79
N TYR A 118 -5.28 9.52 35.68
CA TYR A 118 -4.21 8.60 35.29
C TYR A 118 -4.70 7.42 34.42
N PRO A 119 -5.87 6.81 34.69
CA PRO A 119 -6.41 5.77 33.81
C PRO A 119 -6.58 6.19 32.35
N LEU A 120 -6.85 7.48 32.07
CA LEU A 120 -7.00 7.98 30.70
C LEU A 120 -5.69 7.92 29.90
N THR A 121 -4.53 7.94 30.59
CA THR A 121 -3.21 7.88 29.94
C THR A 121 -2.94 6.53 29.28
N TRP A 122 -3.50 5.44 29.81
CA TRP A 122 -3.20 4.08 29.34
C TRP A 122 -3.57 3.88 27.87
N LEU A 123 -4.65 4.49 27.37
CA LEU A 123 -4.99 4.41 25.94
C LEU A 123 -3.87 4.97 25.06
N TYR A 124 -3.34 6.14 25.40
CA TYR A 124 -2.30 6.79 24.62
C TYR A 124 -0.95 6.10 24.76
N ARG A 125 -0.58 5.67 25.97
CA ARG A 125 0.64 4.87 26.21
C ARG A 125 0.62 3.58 25.38
N GLY A 126 -0.50 2.85 25.39
CA GLY A 126 -0.70 1.67 24.56
C GLY A 126 -0.56 1.98 23.06
N ARG A 127 -1.23 3.03 22.57
CA ARG A 127 -1.13 3.48 21.17
C ARG A 127 0.30 3.80 20.76
N MET A 128 1.02 4.59 21.56
CA MET A 128 2.40 5.01 21.29
C MET A 128 3.34 3.80 21.19
N VAL A 129 3.24 2.85 22.12
CA VAL A 129 4.03 1.62 22.09
C VAL A 129 3.70 0.76 20.87
N VAL A 130 2.41 0.58 20.54
CA VAL A 130 2.01 -0.17 19.33
C VAL A 130 2.58 0.45 18.08
N TRP A 131 2.39 1.75 17.87
CA TRP A 131 2.82 2.39 16.63
C TRP A 131 4.34 2.42 16.49
N TYR A 132 5.09 2.62 17.58
CA TYR A 132 6.56 2.45 17.53
C TYR A 132 6.96 1.01 17.16
N THR A 133 6.29 0.02 17.73
CA THR A 133 6.53 -1.41 17.45
C THR A 133 6.28 -1.74 15.98
N MET A 134 5.21 -1.18 15.43
CA MET A 134 4.85 -1.34 14.03
C MET A 134 5.81 -0.63 13.10
N GLU A 135 6.47 0.44 13.55
CA GLU A 135 7.43 1.15 12.71
C GLU A 135 8.80 0.47 12.70
N SER A 136 9.37 0.23 13.87
CA SER A 136 10.75 -0.21 14.00
C SER A 136 10.96 -1.62 13.42
N GLY A 137 11.66 -1.71 12.28
CA GLY A 137 12.08 -3.00 11.71
C GLY A 137 12.89 -3.85 12.70
N GLY A 138 13.74 -3.20 13.51
CA GLY A 138 14.53 -3.86 14.56
C GLY A 138 13.72 -4.41 15.74
N VAL A 139 12.49 -3.95 15.94
CA VAL A 139 11.53 -4.55 16.89
C VAL A 139 10.64 -5.56 16.16
N TRP A 140 9.98 -5.14 15.07
CA TRP A 140 8.99 -5.95 14.37
C TRP A 140 9.54 -7.26 13.81
N ASN A 141 10.74 -7.23 13.22
CA ASN A 141 11.36 -8.42 12.62
C ASN A 141 12.04 -9.32 13.66
N ASN A 142 12.19 -8.85 14.90
CA ASN A 142 12.70 -9.64 16.02
C ASN A 142 11.53 -10.17 16.85
N ARG A 143 11.27 -11.48 16.77
CA ARG A 143 10.12 -12.12 17.42
C ARG A 143 10.04 -11.88 18.94
N GLU A 144 11.18 -11.88 19.62
CA GLU A 144 11.24 -11.69 21.07
C GLU A 144 10.92 -10.25 21.44
N ARG A 145 11.60 -9.28 20.79
CA ARG A 145 11.34 -7.85 21.01
C ARG A 145 9.91 -7.46 20.63
N LYS A 146 9.41 -7.95 19.49
CA LYS A 146 8.01 -7.73 19.09
C LYS A 146 7.04 -8.22 20.17
N ARG A 147 7.22 -9.43 20.68
CA ARG A 147 6.37 -9.99 21.74
C ARG A 147 6.42 -9.14 23.01
N GLU A 148 7.61 -8.70 23.40
CA GLU A 148 7.80 -7.87 24.59
C GLU A 148 7.03 -6.55 24.49
N PHE A 149 7.25 -5.80 23.41
CA PHE A 149 6.58 -4.50 23.20
C PHE A 149 5.05 -4.66 23.10
N LEU A 150 4.57 -5.66 22.35
CA LEU A 150 3.14 -5.88 22.21
C LEU A 150 2.48 -6.35 23.52
N SER A 151 3.20 -7.08 24.38
CA SER A 151 2.69 -7.45 25.70
C SER A 151 2.47 -6.22 26.58
N VAL A 152 3.43 -5.29 26.61
CA VAL A 152 3.32 -4.03 27.37
C VAL A 152 2.14 -3.20 26.85
N ALA A 153 2.05 -3.04 25.52
CA ALA A 153 0.93 -2.32 24.91
C ALA A 153 -0.43 -2.95 25.25
N ARG A 154 -0.53 -4.28 25.17
CA ARG A 154 -1.77 -5.02 25.52
C ARG A 154 -2.18 -4.75 26.96
N ASP A 155 -1.23 -4.72 27.90
CA ASP A 155 -1.52 -4.50 29.31
C ASP A 155 -2.06 -3.08 29.56
N PHE A 156 -1.57 -2.08 28.85
CA PHE A 156 -2.17 -0.73 28.86
C PHE A 156 -3.62 -0.75 28.37
N PHE A 157 -3.91 -1.37 27.22
CA PHE A 157 -5.28 -1.43 26.72
C PHE A 157 -6.21 -2.23 27.61
N ARG A 158 -5.73 -3.30 28.27
CA ARG A 158 -6.52 -4.07 29.24
C ARG A 158 -6.93 -3.20 30.42
N ARG A 159 -5.97 -2.51 31.06
CA ARG A 159 -6.25 -1.60 32.18
C ARG A 159 -7.20 -0.48 31.77
N TYR A 160 -7.01 0.08 30.59
CA TYR A 160 -7.93 1.10 30.05
C TYR A 160 -9.34 0.54 29.85
N SER A 161 -9.48 -0.64 29.25
CA SER A 161 -10.79 -1.28 29.02
C SER A 161 -11.47 -1.73 30.31
N GLU A 162 -10.71 -2.00 31.39
CA GLU A 162 -11.26 -2.27 32.73
C GLU A 162 -11.82 -0.99 33.36
N ALA A 163 -11.13 0.15 33.20
CA ALA A 163 -11.61 1.44 33.69
C ALA A 163 -12.74 2.04 32.85
N PHE A 164 -12.74 1.82 31.53
CA PHE A 164 -13.67 2.41 30.57
C PHE A 164 -14.22 1.33 29.62
N PRO A 165 -15.15 0.50 30.10
CA PRO A 165 -15.59 -0.71 29.40
C PRO A 165 -16.44 -0.46 28.17
N GLU A 166 -16.91 0.76 27.90
CA GLU A 166 -17.67 1.08 26.68
C GLU A 166 -16.77 1.52 25.52
N ASN A 167 -15.52 1.89 25.79
CA ASN A 167 -14.59 2.37 24.78
C ASN A 167 -14.29 1.30 23.72
N ARG A 168 -14.68 1.55 22.47
CA ARG A 168 -14.51 0.61 21.35
C ARG A 168 -13.08 0.61 20.80
N ILE A 169 -12.34 1.70 20.94
CA ILE A 169 -10.95 1.78 20.45
C ILE A 169 -10.03 0.86 21.25
N ALA A 170 -10.08 0.89 22.59
CA ALA A 170 -9.31 -0.03 23.41
C ALA A 170 -9.67 -1.50 23.11
N LYS A 171 -10.96 -1.80 22.94
CA LYS A 171 -11.45 -3.12 22.51
C LYS A 171 -10.94 -3.52 21.12
N MET A 172 -10.83 -2.57 20.19
CA MET A 172 -10.26 -2.79 18.86
C MET A 172 -8.82 -3.28 18.94
N TYR A 173 -7.96 -2.62 19.74
CA TYR A 173 -6.59 -3.08 19.98
C TYR A 173 -6.54 -4.45 20.69
N LEU A 174 -7.54 -4.76 21.51
CA LEU A 174 -7.71 -6.07 22.16
C LEU A 174 -8.38 -7.13 21.25
N GLY A 175 -8.54 -6.87 19.96
CA GLY A 175 -9.00 -7.85 18.98
C GLY A 175 -10.51 -7.97 18.83
N THR A 176 -11.28 -6.98 19.29
CA THR A 176 -12.72 -6.84 19.02
C THR A 176 -12.92 -5.73 18.00
N PRO A 177 -13.10 -6.05 16.71
CA PRO A 177 -13.12 -5.03 15.66
C PRO A 177 -14.24 -4.00 15.82
N THR A 178 -13.99 -2.78 15.35
CA THR A 178 -15.07 -1.80 15.18
C THR A 178 -16.03 -2.25 14.07
N GLY A 179 -17.22 -1.67 14.10
CA GLY A 179 -18.26 -1.91 13.10
C GLY A 179 -17.86 -1.40 11.71
N PRO A 180 -18.67 -1.72 10.69
CA PRO A 180 -18.46 -1.23 9.34
C PRO A 180 -18.52 0.30 9.29
N TYR A 181 -17.50 0.95 8.70
CA TYR A 181 -17.48 2.41 8.55
C TYR A 181 -18.60 2.91 7.63
N LYS A 182 -18.78 2.22 6.50
CA LYS A 182 -19.88 2.43 5.56
C LYS A 182 -20.42 1.10 5.06
N HIS A 183 -21.72 1.07 4.83
CA HIS A 183 -22.39 -0.04 4.17
C HIS A 183 -22.67 0.32 2.71
N TYR A 184 -22.39 -0.63 1.83
CA TYR A 184 -22.67 -0.49 0.41
C TYR A 184 -23.57 -1.64 -0.03
N SER A 185 -24.69 -1.33 -0.71
CA SER A 185 -25.66 -2.33 -1.15
C SER A 185 -25.00 -3.35 -2.10
N SER A 186 -25.51 -4.58 -2.15
CA SER A 186 -24.94 -5.60 -3.04
C SER A 186 -25.20 -5.33 -4.53
N GLY A 187 -26.09 -4.39 -4.88
CA GLY A 187 -26.58 -4.22 -6.26
C GLY A 187 -27.52 -5.35 -6.68
N VAL A 188 -28.23 -5.16 -7.81
CA VAL A 188 -29.20 -6.13 -8.33
C VAL A 188 -28.47 -7.15 -9.21
N ASN A 189 -28.49 -8.43 -8.84
CA ASN A 189 -27.84 -9.52 -9.58
C ASN A 189 -26.33 -9.32 -9.84
N ALA A 190 -25.65 -8.52 -9.01
CA ALA A 190 -24.21 -8.31 -9.17
C ALA A 190 -23.42 -9.61 -8.89
N PRO A 191 -22.41 -9.97 -9.71
CA PRO A 191 -21.52 -11.08 -9.40
C PRO A 191 -20.80 -10.88 -8.07
N LYS A 192 -20.54 -11.98 -7.33
CA LYS A 192 -19.87 -11.92 -6.01
C LYS A 192 -18.51 -11.20 -6.07
N TRP A 193 -17.71 -11.45 -7.12
CA TRP A 193 -16.43 -10.76 -7.31
C TRP A 193 -16.62 -9.24 -7.40
N ALA A 194 -17.66 -8.79 -8.09
CA ALA A 194 -17.94 -7.37 -8.28
C ALA A 194 -18.36 -6.71 -6.97
N ILE A 195 -19.17 -7.39 -6.16
CA ILE A 195 -19.58 -6.92 -4.83
C ILE A 195 -18.37 -6.68 -3.93
N TYR A 196 -17.48 -7.68 -3.82
CA TYR A 196 -16.30 -7.58 -2.96
C TYR A 196 -15.26 -6.61 -3.51
N GLN A 197 -14.98 -6.63 -4.82
CA GLN A 197 -14.05 -5.70 -5.41
C GLN A 197 -14.53 -4.25 -5.24
N ARG A 198 -15.81 -3.97 -5.52
CA ARG A 198 -16.36 -2.61 -5.31
C ARG A 198 -16.28 -2.19 -3.85
N ALA A 199 -16.68 -3.06 -2.91
CA ALA A 199 -16.57 -2.74 -1.49
C ALA A 199 -15.13 -2.36 -1.11
N ALA A 200 -14.14 -3.17 -1.51
CA ALA A 200 -12.73 -2.90 -1.24
C ALA A 200 -12.23 -1.60 -1.90
N LEU A 201 -12.57 -1.35 -3.17
CA LEU A 201 -12.19 -0.12 -3.89
C LEU A 201 -12.79 1.14 -3.23
N GLU A 202 -14.07 1.09 -2.85
CA GLU A 202 -14.77 2.17 -2.16
C GLU A 202 -14.12 2.49 -0.80
N GLN A 203 -13.86 1.47 0.01
CA GLN A 203 -13.29 1.62 1.34
C GLN A 203 -11.84 2.10 1.27
N LEU A 204 -11.05 1.57 0.32
CA LEU A 204 -9.71 2.07 0.07
C LEU A 204 -9.74 3.55 -0.37
N THR A 205 -10.68 3.93 -1.23
CA THR A 205 -10.87 5.33 -1.64
C THR A 205 -11.25 6.21 -0.44
N ASP A 206 -12.10 5.72 0.48
CA ASP A 206 -12.43 6.43 1.72
C ASP A 206 -11.23 6.65 2.64
N VAL A 207 -10.35 5.64 2.78
CA VAL A 207 -9.10 5.79 3.55
C VAL A 207 -8.23 6.88 2.92
N ILE A 208 -8.02 6.87 1.60
CA ILE A 208 -7.21 7.86 0.90
C ILE A 208 -7.78 9.27 1.08
N GLU A 209 -9.08 9.43 0.82
CA GLU A 209 -9.76 10.72 0.93
C GLU A 209 -9.75 11.24 2.36
N TRP A 210 -9.85 10.37 3.37
CA TRP A 210 -9.73 10.77 4.76
C TRP A 210 -8.36 11.39 5.06
N TRP A 211 -7.26 10.79 4.58
CA TRP A 211 -5.92 11.36 4.75
C TRP A 211 -5.77 12.71 4.05
N ILE A 212 -6.30 12.84 2.84
CA ILE A 212 -6.31 14.10 2.10
C ILE A 212 -7.06 15.18 2.87
N ASP A 213 -8.27 14.87 3.37
CA ASP A 213 -9.14 15.87 4.01
C ASP A 213 -8.74 16.22 5.44
N ASN A 214 -8.14 15.29 6.18
CA ASN A 214 -7.91 15.43 7.63
C ASN A 214 -6.45 15.59 8.01
N ARG A 215 -5.50 15.25 7.12
CA ARG A 215 -4.08 15.17 7.47
C ARG A 215 -3.15 15.89 6.51
N MET A 216 -3.54 16.12 5.25
CA MET A 216 -2.70 16.87 4.32
C MET A 216 -2.54 18.32 4.78
N GLN A 217 -1.33 18.70 5.15
CA GLN A 217 -0.95 20.02 5.66
C GLN A 217 -0.82 21.05 4.53
N GLU A 218 -0.63 22.32 4.87
CA GLU A 218 -0.44 23.42 3.89
C GLU A 218 0.81 23.21 3.01
N ASP A 219 1.86 22.63 3.58
CA ASP A 219 3.10 22.26 2.87
C ASP A 219 3.01 20.91 2.12
N ALA A 220 1.82 20.30 2.09
CA ALA A 220 1.49 19.02 1.48
C ALA A 220 1.88 17.75 2.26
N GLN A 221 2.57 17.86 3.40
CA GLN A 221 2.89 16.69 4.23
C GLN A 221 1.63 16.07 4.88
N PHE A 222 1.69 14.79 5.27
CA PHE A 222 0.62 14.09 5.99
C PHE A 222 0.95 13.86 7.47
N GLY A 223 2.19 14.11 7.86
CA GLY A 223 2.64 14.17 9.25
C GLY A 223 3.58 13.04 9.68
N GLY A 224 3.84 12.03 8.83
CA GLY A 224 4.95 11.11 9.03
C GLY A 224 6.29 11.79 8.75
N GLY A 225 6.30 12.70 7.78
CA GLY A 225 7.52 13.32 7.28
C GLY A 225 7.71 13.08 5.80
N TRP A 226 8.59 13.86 5.17
CA TRP A 226 8.91 13.69 3.75
C TRP A 226 9.20 12.22 3.36
N GLY A 227 10.05 11.52 4.13
CA GLY A 227 10.37 10.10 3.89
C GLY A 227 9.14 9.19 3.95
N ASP A 228 8.46 9.12 5.10
CA ASP A 228 7.29 8.23 5.26
C ASP A 228 6.11 8.63 4.36
N ASP A 229 5.86 9.93 4.21
CA ASP A 229 4.71 10.45 3.45
C ASP A 229 4.87 10.17 1.95
N CYS A 230 6.11 10.10 1.44
CA CYS A 230 6.32 9.81 0.02
C CYS A 230 5.91 8.38 -0.33
N GLU A 231 6.02 7.43 0.61
CA GLU A 231 5.64 6.03 0.35
C GLU A 231 4.12 5.80 0.26
N MET A 232 3.29 6.77 0.64
CA MET A 232 1.84 6.58 0.74
C MET A 232 1.22 6.14 -0.58
N TRP A 233 1.73 6.59 -1.72
CA TRP A 233 1.17 6.23 -3.03
C TRP A 233 1.22 4.72 -3.30
N ARG A 234 2.18 4.00 -2.71
CA ARG A 234 2.46 2.57 -3.00
C ARG A 234 1.27 1.67 -2.69
N TRP A 235 0.47 1.99 -1.66
CA TRP A 235 -0.75 1.26 -1.33
C TRP A 235 -2.01 1.84 -2.00
N GLN A 236 -1.92 3.06 -2.55
CA GLN A 236 -3.00 3.75 -3.28
C GLN A 236 -3.09 3.31 -4.74
N VAL A 237 -2.08 2.58 -5.23
CA VAL A 237 -1.94 2.13 -6.62
C VAL A 237 -3.24 1.63 -7.29
N PRO A 238 -4.10 0.80 -6.65
CA PRO A 238 -5.35 0.36 -7.29
C PRO A 238 -6.26 1.51 -7.72
N ILE A 239 -6.29 2.59 -6.94
CA ILE A 239 -7.11 3.78 -7.19
C ILE A 239 -6.33 4.79 -8.02
N LEU A 240 -5.08 5.08 -7.64
CA LEU A 240 -4.24 6.10 -8.26
C LEU A 240 -3.89 5.76 -9.72
N ILE A 241 -3.56 4.49 -10.00
CA ILE A 241 -3.13 4.03 -11.33
C ILE A 241 -4.28 3.35 -12.08
N GLY A 242 -5.12 2.60 -11.38
CA GLY A 242 -6.22 1.87 -12.02
C GLY A 242 -7.38 2.75 -12.49
N PHE A 243 -7.60 3.90 -11.83
CA PHE A 243 -8.74 4.78 -12.08
C PHE A 243 -8.32 6.24 -12.29
N GLU A 244 -9.27 7.07 -12.74
CA GLU A 244 -9.15 8.53 -12.74
C GLU A 244 -9.94 9.08 -11.55
N ASN A 245 -9.22 9.60 -10.55
CA ASN A 245 -9.82 10.29 -9.42
C ASN A 245 -9.14 11.67 -9.27
N PRO A 246 -9.80 12.77 -9.69
CA PRO A 246 -9.20 14.11 -9.70
C PRO A 246 -8.68 14.57 -8.33
N LYS A 247 -9.38 14.23 -7.23
CA LYS A 247 -8.97 14.63 -5.87
C LYS A 247 -7.67 13.94 -5.47
N ILE A 248 -7.59 12.62 -5.70
CA ILE A 248 -6.42 11.82 -5.34
C ILE A 248 -5.22 12.17 -6.24
N SER A 249 -5.44 12.28 -7.56
CA SER A 249 -4.38 12.71 -8.50
C SER A 249 -3.81 14.07 -8.13
N ARG A 250 -4.66 15.05 -7.79
CA ARG A 250 -4.22 16.39 -7.37
C ARG A 250 -3.47 16.39 -6.05
N ALA A 251 -3.86 15.53 -5.10
CA ALA A 251 -3.13 15.38 -3.85
C ALA A 251 -1.72 14.79 -4.09
N GLN A 252 -1.62 13.76 -4.95
CA GLN A 252 -0.33 13.19 -5.34
C GLN A 252 0.56 14.21 -6.07
N GLU A 253 -0.01 14.96 -7.03
CA GLU A 253 0.71 16.02 -7.75
C GLU A 253 1.23 17.09 -6.78
N ARG A 254 0.37 17.56 -5.88
CA ARG A 254 0.73 18.57 -4.88
C ARG A 254 1.86 18.08 -3.96
N PHE A 255 1.77 16.86 -3.45
CA PHE A 255 2.84 16.26 -2.64
C PHE A 255 4.14 16.13 -3.45
N SER A 256 4.06 15.57 -4.65
CA SER A 256 5.23 15.32 -5.51
C SER A 256 5.95 16.62 -5.88
N ALA A 257 5.18 17.66 -6.23
CA ALA A 257 5.73 18.98 -6.52
C ALA A 257 6.34 19.66 -5.28
N ALA A 258 5.76 19.45 -4.08
CA ALA A 258 6.29 20.00 -2.83
C ALA A 258 7.59 19.30 -2.40
N MET A 259 7.68 17.97 -2.57
CA MET A 259 8.90 17.20 -2.31
C MET A 259 10.06 17.69 -3.19
N MET A 260 9.84 17.84 -4.50
CA MET A 260 10.88 18.29 -5.42
C MET A 260 11.33 19.74 -5.18
N LYS A 261 10.64 20.50 -4.32
CA LYS A 261 11.02 21.85 -3.88
C LYS A 261 11.77 21.87 -2.55
N GLN A 262 11.87 20.75 -1.84
CA GLN A 262 12.62 20.68 -0.59
C GLN A 262 14.10 20.99 -0.83
N GLU A 263 14.76 21.62 0.15
CA GLU A 263 16.15 22.06 0.02
C GLU A 263 17.08 20.94 -0.46
N HIS A 264 16.93 19.74 0.11
CA HIS A 264 17.76 18.61 -0.24
C HIS A 264 17.44 18.01 -1.61
N MET A 265 16.28 18.32 -2.22
CA MET A 265 15.85 17.80 -3.53
C MET A 265 15.96 18.82 -4.67
N LYS A 266 16.43 20.05 -4.39
CA LYS A 266 16.50 21.15 -5.38
C LYS A 266 17.22 20.78 -6.68
N HIS A 267 18.18 19.87 -6.61
CA HIS A 267 18.97 19.42 -7.74
C HIS A 267 18.39 18.18 -8.43
N GLY A 268 17.17 17.74 -8.12
CA GLY A 268 16.52 16.59 -8.76
C GLY A 268 16.77 15.24 -8.08
N TYR A 269 17.78 15.15 -7.22
CA TYR A 269 18.05 14.02 -6.33
C TYR A 269 18.62 14.54 -5.00
N THR A 270 18.59 13.73 -3.94
CA THR A 270 18.93 14.21 -2.60
C THR A 270 20.40 14.64 -2.44
N THR A 271 20.64 15.74 -1.72
CA THR A 271 21.97 16.15 -1.24
C THR A 271 22.36 15.47 0.08
N ARG A 272 21.43 14.78 0.74
CA ARG A 272 21.67 14.08 2.01
C ARG A 272 22.32 12.73 1.75
N MET A 273 23.53 12.55 2.23
CA MET A 273 24.25 11.28 2.13
C MET A 273 23.59 10.21 2.99
N SER A 274 23.02 9.19 2.35
CA SER A 274 22.54 7.96 2.98
C SER A 274 22.78 6.78 2.02
N ASP A 275 22.33 5.59 2.38
CA ASP A 275 22.35 4.44 1.49
C ASP A 275 21.24 4.52 0.41
N VAL A 276 21.40 3.73 -0.65
CA VAL A 276 20.62 3.80 -1.88
C VAL A 276 19.12 3.60 -1.69
N GLU A 277 18.68 2.85 -0.68
CA GLU A 277 17.25 2.78 -0.34
C GLU A 277 16.73 4.17 -0.03
N HIS A 278 17.29 4.78 1.03
CA HIS A 278 16.84 6.05 1.56
C HIS A 278 17.10 7.23 0.62
N THR A 279 18.22 7.24 -0.11
CA THR A 279 18.51 8.35 -1.03
C THR A 279 17.61 8.33 -2.26
N ALA A 280 17.13 7.15 -2.65
CA ALA A 280 16.25 7.00 -3.80
C ALA A 280 14.78 7.24 -3.47
N GLU A 281 14.34 7.00 -2.23
CA GLU A 281 12.94 7.14 -1.79
C GLU A 281 12.26 8.41 -2.30
N ASP A 282 12.78 9.58 -1.92
CA ASP A 282 12.19 10.87 -2.28
C ASP A 282 12.01 11.04 -3.78
N SER A 283 12.99 10.63 -4.60
CA SER A 283 12.93 10.76 -6.06
C SER A 283 12.00 9.72 -6.70
N ALA A 284 12.14 8.46 -6.30
CA ALA A 284 11.44 7.35 -6.92
C ALA A 284 9.93 7.37 -6.56
N ASP A 285 9.57 7.77 -5.34
CA ASP A 285 8.16 7.83 -4.90
C ASP A 285 7.41 9.11 -5.27
N VAL A 286 8.08 10.11 -5.85
CA VAL A 286 7.39 11.30 -6.35
C VAL A 286 7.42 11.42 -7.86
N ILE A 287 8.48 10.92 -8.53
CA ILE A 287 8.56 10.95 -9.98
C ILE A 287 7.75 9.79 -10.58
N THR A 288 7.89 8.56 -10.07
CA THR A 288 7.20 7.38 -10.62
C THR A 288 5.67 7.50 -10.65
N PRO A 289 4.98 7.88 -9.56
CA PRO A 289 3.53 8.05 -9.63
C PRO A 289 3.12 9.15 -10.61
N MET A 290 3.88 10.25 -10.68
CA MET A 290 3.60 11.32 -11.64
C MET A 290 3.83 10.88 -13.09
N MET A 291 4.81 10.04 -13.35
CA MET A 291 4.96 9.42 -14.67
C MET A 291 3.78 8.52 -15.02
N HIS A 292 3.16 7.84 -14.07
CA HIS A 292 1.92 7.10 -14.34
C HIS A 292 0.71 8.00 -14.57
N LEU A 293 0.59 9.09 -13.82
CA LEU A 293 -0.53 10.02 -13.91
C LEU A 293 -0.46 10.90 -15.15
N GLU A 294 0.72 11.42 -15.46
CA GLU A 294 1.03 12.40 -16.49
C GLU A 294 2.23 11.95 -17.35
N PRO A 295 2.14 10.83 -18.08
CA PRO A 295 3.27 10.25 -18.80
C PRO A 295 3.88 11.15 -19.88
N GLU A 296 3.12 12.10 -20.44
CA GLU A 296 3.59 13.07 -21.45
C GLU A 296 4.12 14.37 -20.85
N ASN A 297 4.11 14.52 -19.52
CA ASN A 297 4.57 15.75 -18.89
C ASN A 297 6.11 15.79 -18.95
N GLU A 298 6.63 16.70 -19.78
CA GLU A 298 8.05 16.87 -20.05
C GLU A 298 8.89 17.07 -18.77
N LEU A 299 8.35 17.76 -17.76
CA LEU A 299 9.07 17.99 -16.51
C LEU A 299 9.35 16.68 -15.76
N TRP A 300 8.36 15.78 -15.69
CA TRP A 300 8.53 14.49 -15.02
C TRP A 300 9.41 13.54 -15.83
N GLN A 301 9.33 13.59 -17.16
CA GLN A 301 10.24 12.86 -18.05
C GLN A 301 11.69 13.33 -17.90
N GLN A 302 11.94 14.65 -17.90
CA GLN A 302 13.28 15.21 -17.70
C GLN A 302 13.85 14.85 -16.33
N ARG A 303 13.04 14.87 -15.28
CA ARG A 303 13.45 14.40 -13.94
C ARG A 303 13.87 12.93 -13.96
N ALA A 304 13.16 12.08 -14.69
CA ALA A 304 13.54 10.67 -14.83
C ALA A 304 14.86 10.52 -15.60
N LEU A 305 15.01 11.21 -16.73
CA LEU A 305 16.24 11.20 -17.54
C LEU A 305 17.46 11.72 -16.79
N TYR A 306 17.27 12.73 -15.93
CA TYR A 306 18.35 13.26 -15.09
C TYR A 306 18.92 12.20 -14.13
N LEU A 307 18.12 11.24 -13.65
CA LEU A 307 18.63 10.13 -12.84
C LEU A 307 19.53 9.19 -13.66
N ALA A 308 19.24 9.00 -14.95
CA ALA A 308 20.10 8.24 -15.85
C ALA A 308 21.41 8.99 -16.16
N GLU A 309 21.34 10.31 -16.30
CA GLU A 309 22.53 11.17 -16.44
C GLU A 309 23.44 11.10 -15.20
N LEU A 310 22.87 11.16 -13.99
CA LEU A 310 23.63 10.98 -12.74
C LEU A 310 24.22 9.58 -12.63
N MET A 311 23.48 8.55 -13.07
CA MET A 311 23.99 7.18 -13.14
C MET A 311 25.24 7.13 -14.02
N ASP A 312 25.22 7.72 -15.21
CA ASP A 312 26.33 7.71 -16.16
C ASP A 312 27.54 8.53 -15.67
N SER A 313 27.28 9.80 -15.32
CA SER A 313 28.33 10.79 -15.06
C SER A 313 28.96 10.66 -13.68
N LEU A 314 28.19 10.21 -12.68
CA LEU A 314 28.59 10.30 -11.28
C LEU A 314 28.52 8.98 -10.52
N TRP A 315 27.43 8.22 -10.59
CA TRP A 315 27.21 7.09 -9.69
C TRP A 315 27.90 5.80 -10.14
N THR A 316 28.09 5.61 -11.44
CA THR A 316 28.67 4.39 -12.01
C THR A 316 30.04 4.60 -12.64
N GLY A 317 30.75 3.50 -12.86
CA GLY A 317 32.01 3.47 -13.59
C GLY A 317 32.34 2.05 -14.07
N ARG A 318 33.41 1.92 -14.85
CA ARG A 318 33.93 0.61 -15.27
C ARG A 318 34.80 0.02 -14.17
N ASN A 319 34.45 -1.17 -13.70
CA ASN A 319 35.19 -1.88 -12.68
C ASN A 319 36.50 -2.47 -13.24
N LYS A 320 37.32 -3.11 -12.39
CA LYS A 320 38.59 -3.75 -12.79
C LYS A 320 38.43 -4.90 -13.79
N ARG A 321 37.20 -5.34 -14.05
CA ARG A 321 36.84 -6.34 -15.06
C ARG A 321 36.30 -5.70 -16.35
N GLY A 322 36.28 -4.37 -16.44
CA GLY A 322 35.77 -3.63 -17.60
C GLY A 322 34.23 -3.53 -17.68
N LEU A 323 33.51 -3.88 -16.62
CA LEU A 323 32.04 -3.92 -16.59
C LEU A 323 31.46 -2.69 -15.86
N LEU A 324 30.30 -2.18 -16.30
CA LEU A 324 29.66 -0.99 -15.73
C LEU A 324 28.94 -1.32 -14.44
N GLN A 325 29.26 -0.64 -13.34
CA GLN A 325 28.61 -0.90 -12.06
C GLN A 325 28.54 0.37 -11.20
N PHE A 326 27.62 0.41 -10.24
CA PHE A 326 27.59 1.46 -9.24
C PHE A 326 28.84 1.42 -8.35
N LYS A 327 29.35 2.61 -8.01
CA LYS A 327 30.57 2.77 -7.21
C LYS A 327 30.35 2.54 -5.71
N SER A 328 29.15 2.79 -5.21
CA SER A 328 28.84 2.76 -3.78
C SER A 328 27.37 2.56 -3.52
N THR A 329 27.07 1.95 -2.37
CA THR A 329 25.72 1.90 -1.79
C THR A 329 25.28 3.26 -1.28
N TYR A 330 26.20 4.21 -1.10
CA TYR A 330 25.92 5.55 -0.55
C TYR A 330 26.33 6.63 -1.55
N PHE A 331 25.37 7.45 -1.96
CA PHE A 331 25.61 8.53 -2.92
C PHE A 331 24.53 9.61 -2.84
N THR A 332 24.79 10.72 -3.51
CA THR A 332 23.93 11.90 -3.58
C THR A 332 23.98 12.45 -5.00
N VAL A 333 23.26 13.54 -5.25
CA VAL A 333 23.36 14.31 -6.50
C VAL A 333 24.76 14.92 -6.73
N GLU A 334 25.55 15.14 -5.68
CA GLU A 334 26.84 15.85 -5.77
C GLU A 334 28.06 14.93 -5.68
N ARG A 335 27.93 13.80 -4.99
CA ARG A 335 29.08 12.93 -4.66
C ARG A 335 28.68 11.49 -4.37
N VAL A 336 29.66 10.61 -4.52
CA VAL A 336 29.61 9.19 -4.15
C VAL A 336 30.53 8.95 -2.95
N GLU A 337 30.08 8.18 -1.98
CA GLU A 337 30.89 7.77 -0.84
C GLU A 337 32.04 6.86 -1.26
N THR A 338 33.25 7.13 -0.76
CA THR A 338 34.49 6.43 -1.15
C THR A 338 34.94 5.39 -0.12
N ASN A 339 34.29 5.32 1.05
CA ASN A 339 34.57 4.30 2.05
C ASN A 339 34.49 2.89 1.44
N PRO A 340 35.58 2.10 1.43
CA PRO A 340 35.61 0.77 0.83
C PRO A 340 34.61 -0.23 1.43
N GLN A 341 34.13 0.00 2.66
CA GLN A 341 33.10 -0.84 3.27
C GLN A 341 31.74 -0.66 2.60
N ARG A 342 31.45 0.53 2.08
CA ARG A 342 30.19 0.93 1.45
C ARG A 342 30.20 0.80 -0.07
N ALA A 343 31.36 0.48 -0.64
CA ALA A 343 31.61 0.42 -2.09
C ALA A 343 30.97 -0.83 -2.73
N CYS A 344 29.64 -0.88 -2.79
CA CYS A 344 28.89 -1.99 -3.40
C CYS A 344 27.79 -1.47 -4.34
N ASP A 345 27.71 -2.06 -5.53
CA ASP A 345 26.49 -2.10 -6.35
C ASP A 345 25.59 -3.19 -5.78
N THR A 346 24.31 -2.91 -5.57
CA THR A 346 23.37 -3.79 -4.84
C THR A 346 22.08 -3.96 -5.61
N VAL A 347 21.34 -5.03 -5.31
CA VAL A 347 20.02 -5.30 -5.92
C VAL A 347 18.96 -4.23 -5.61
N TYR A 348 19.27 -3.26 -4.75
CA TYR A 348 18.45 -2.08 -4.47
C TYR A 348 18.69 -0.91 -5.44
N HIS A 349 19.81 -0.88 -6.18
CA HIS A 349 20.12 0.23 -7.09
C HIS A 349 19.11 0.47 -8.22
N PRO A 350 18.31 -0.52 -8.69
CA PRO A 350 17.19 -0.22 -9.59
C PRO A 350 16.22 0.83 -9.03
N ARG A 351 16.14 0.98 -7.69
CA ARG A 351 15.32 2.00 -7.04
C ARG A 351 15.78 3.42 -7.37
N ALA A 352 17.10 3.67 -7.40
CA ALA A 352 17.67 4.99 -7.68
C ALA A 352 17.37 5.48 -9.10
N VAL A 353 17.15 4.55 -10.03
CA VAL A 353 16.83 4.83 -11.44
C VAL A 353 15.43 4.35 -11.83
N GLN A 354 14.56 4.06 -10.86
CA GLN A 354 13.23 3.50 -11.13
C GLN A 354 12.40 4.37 -12.10
N PRO A 355 12.35 5.71 -11.96
CA PRO A 355 11.68 6.55 -12.95
C PRO A 355 12.27 6.41 -14.36
N ALA A 356 13.61 6.35 -14.48
CA ALA A 356 14.29 6.17 -15.76
C ALA A 356 13.98 4.80 -16.39
N LEU A 357 13.87 3.74 -15.59
CA LEU A 357 13.45 2.41 -16.05
C LEU A 357 12.01 2.45 -16.59
N LEU A 358 11.10 3.19 -15.96
CA LEU A 358 9.73 3.36 -16.46
C LEU A 358 9.70 4.19 -17.75
N TYR A 359 10.53 5.23 -17.85
CA TYR A 359 10.68 6.02 -19.08
C TYR A 359 11.17 5.13 -20.22
N TRP A 360 12.24 4.37 -19.97
CA TRP A 360 12.84 3.45 -20.93
C TRP A 360 11.84 2.41 -21.42
N GLN A 361 11.06 1.79 -20.53
CA GLN A 361 10.03 0.81 -20.90
C GLN A 361 9.02 1.39 -21.91
N ARG A 362 8.62 2.65 -21.74
CA ARG A 362 7.55 3.27 -22.55
C ARG A 362 8.02 3.81 -23.87
N THR A 363 9.29 4.21 -23.94
CA THR A 363 9.86 4.92 -25.10
C THR A 363 10.76 4.05 -25.95
N GLY A 364 11.38 3.02 -25.35
CA GLY A 364 12.44 2.24 -26.01
C GLY A 364 13.69 3.07 -26.29
N ASP A 365 13.94 4.15 -25.53
CA ASP A 365 15.07 5.07 -25.73
C ASP A 365 16.40 4.32 -25.97
N GLU A 366 17.08 4.65 -27.06
CA GLU A 366 18.28 3.92 -27.51
C GLU A 366 19.49 4.14 -26.59
N ASN A 367 19.64 5.34 -26.01
CA ASN A 367 20.73 5.64 -25.08
C ASN A 367 20.55 4.86 -23.78
N LEU A 368 19.33 4.85 -23.23
CA LEU A 368 18.98 4.05 -22.05
C LEU A 368 19.11 2.55 -22.36
N THR A 369 18.79 2.12 -23.58
CA THR A 369 19.00 0.73 -24.01
C THR A 369 20.47 0.32 -23.91
N GLY A 370 21.39 1.19 -24.35
CA GLY A 370 22.83 0.96 -24.21
C GLY A 370 23.27 0.95 -22.75
N GLN A 371 22.94 1.99 -22.00
CA GLN A 371 23.38 2.17 -20.60
C GLN A 371 22.89 1.03 -19.69
N PHE A 372 21.59 0.71 -19.71
CA PHE A 372 21.04 -0.33 -18.85
C PHE A 372 21.45 -1.74 -19.30
N SER A 373 21.65 -1.97 -20.60
CA SER A 373 22.26 -3.22 -21.09
C SER A 373 23.66 -3.43 -20.53
N ASP A 374 24.51 -2.41 -20.61
CA ASP A 374 25.89 -2.45 -20.13
C ASP A 374 25.97 -2.69 -18.62
N TRP A 375 25.05 -2.10 -17.86
CA TRP A 375 24.93 -2.36 -16.42
C TRP A 375 24.44 -3.79 -16.15
N MET A 376 23.40 -4.26 -16.85
CA MET A 376 22.88 -5.62 -16.68
C MET A 376 23.89 -6.70 -17.09
N ASP A 377 24.81 -6.40 -18.01
CA ASP A 377 25.90 -7.31 -18.37
C ASP A 377 26.81 -7.63 -17.18
N THR A 378 27.02 -6.67 -16.27
CA THR A 378 27.72 -6.91 -15.00
C THR A 378 26.99 -7.94 -14.15
N TRP A 379 25.67 -7.81 -14.05
CA TRP A 379 24.83 -8.70 -13.24
C TRP A 379 24.70 -10.10 -13.86
N VAL A 380 24.66 -10.20 -15.20
CA VAL A 380 24.72 -11.48 -15.92
C VAL A 380 26.07 -12.18 -15.69
N ASP A 381 27.17 -11.46 -15.84
CA ASP A 381 28.53 -11.99 -15.63
C ASP A 381 28.72 -12.53 -14.20
N ILE A 382 28.42 -11.71 -13.18
CA ILE A 382 28.63 -12.13 -11.79
C ILE A 382 27.73 -13.30 -11.40
N THR A 383 26.54 -13.39 -11.99
CA THR A 383 25.61 -14.49 -11.74
C THR A 383 26.20 -15.80 -12.24
N ALA A 384 26.76 -15.82 -13.46
CA ALA A 384 27.32 -17.02 -14.07
C ALA A 384 28.52 -17.60 -13.30
N ARG A 385 29.29 -16.77 -12.62
CA ARG A 385 30.54 -17.17 -11.95
C ARG A 385 30.29 -17.79 -10.58
N ALA A 386 31.04 -18.86 -10.26
CA ALA A 386 31.23 -19.32 -8.89
C ALA A 386 32.48 -18.63 -8.32
N GLU A 387 32.31 -17.75 -7.34
CA GLU A 387 33.41 -16.98 -6.73
C GLU A 387 33.06 -16.68 -5.26
N ARG A 388 34.05 -16.66 -4.36
CA ARG A 388 33.86 -16.41 -2.92
C ARG A 388 32.78 -17.27 -2.24
N GLY A 389 32.60 -18.50 -2.71
CA GLY A 389 31.60 -19.42 -2.19
C GLY A 389 30.15 -19.16 -2.66
N LYS A 390 29.92 -18.14 -3.52
CA LYS A 390 28.65 -17.96 -4.22
C LYS A 390 28.49 -19.07 -5.26
N PRO A 391 27.36 -19.80 -5.29
CA PRO A 391 27.10 -20.76 -6.35
C PRO A 391 26.98 -20.06 -7.72
N ALA A 392 27.42 -20.74 -8.78
CA ALA A 392 27.17 -20.31 -10.14
C ALA A 392 25.66 -20.29 -10.40
N GLY A 393 25.17 -19.31 -11.15
CA GLY A 393 23.76 -19.20 -11.48
C GLY A 393 22.88 -18.54 -10.41
N ILE A 394 23.46 -18.01 -9.34
CA ILE A 394 22.80 -17.24 -8.28
C ILE A 394 23.19 -15.76 -8.39
N ILE A 395 22.21 -14.87 -8.45
CA ILE A 395 22.42 -13.43 -8.37
C ILE A 395 22.85 -13.09 -6.93
N PRO A 396 24.01 -12.43 -6.70
CA PRO A 396 24.37 -11.95 -5.36
C PRO A 396 23.51 -10.76 -4.93
N SER A 397 23.46 -10.42 -3.63
CA SER A 397 22.77 -9.20 -3.18
C SER A 397 23.60 -7.93 -3.45
N ALA A 398 24.91 -8.09 -3.66
CA ALA A 398 25.85 -7.01 -3.90
C ALA A 398 27.04 -7.46 -4.79
N ILE A 399 27.67 -6.48 -5.43
CA ILE A 399 28.92 -6.58 -6.17
C ILE A 399 29.86 -5.49 -5.64
N HIS A 400 31.04 -5.88 -5.19
CA HIS A 400 32.00 -4.95 -4.59
C HIS A 400 32.74 -4.12 -5.66
N TRP A 401 32.88 -2.83 -5.41
CA TRP A 401 33.64 -1.88 -6.22
C TRP A 401 35.05 -1.67 -5.67
N PRO A 402 36.10 -1.59 -6.52
CA PRO A 402 36.09 -1.71 -7.98
C PRO A 402 36.40 -3.13 -8.50
N ASP A 403 36.53 -4.16 -7.65
CA ASP A 403 37.05 -5.47 -8.11
C ASP A 403 36.02 -6.37 -8.81
N GLY A 404 34.72 -6.05 -8.72
CA GLY A 404 33.65 -6.79 -9.39
C GLY A 404 33.43 -8.19 -8.82
N ARG A 405 33.74 -8.39 -7.53
CA ARG A 405 33.51 -9.66 -6.80
C ARG A 405 32.13 -9.68 -6.14
N PRO A 406 31.53 -10.85 -5.90
CA PRO A 406 30.22 -10.90 -5.25
C PRO A 406 30.33 -10.55 -3.77
N GLY A 407 29.29 -9.91 -3.22
CA GLY A 407 29.21 -9.45 -1.84
C GLY A 407 29.87 -8.08 -1.64
N GLY A 408 30.28 -7.82 -0.39
CA GLY A 408 31.04 -6.63 0.02
C GLY A 408 32.34 -7.05 0.73
N LYS A 409 32.76 -6.26 1.73
CA LYS A 409 33.92 -6.58 2.58
C LYS A 409 33.66 -7.65 3.64
N GLY A 410 32.39 -8.01 3.89
CA GLY A 410 32.04 -9.13 4.77
C GLY A 410 32.68 -10.44 4.31
N THR A 411 32.91 -11.39 5.23
CA THR A 411 33.53 -12.70 4.92
C THR A 411 32.69 -13.51 3.94
N ASP A 412 31.38 -13.46 4.11
CA ASP A 412 30.39 -14.22 3.37
C ASP A 412 29.81 -13.40 2.22
N TRP A 413 29.69 -14.01 1.04
CA TRP A 413 29.19 -13.31 -0.15
C TRP A 413 27.74 -12.81 0.00
N TRP A 414 26.94 -13.46 0.84
CA TRP A 414 25.52 -13.17 1.09
C TRP A 414 25.30 -12.10 2.18
N ASP A 415 26.37 -11.69 2.86
CA ASP A 415 26.39 -10.59 3.83
C ASP A 415 27.44 -9.54 3.41
N PRO A 416 27.04 -8.49 2.66
CA PRO A 416 27.99 -7.48 2.21
C PRO A 416 28.57 -6.63 3.33
N ARG A 417 27.90 -6.52 4.49
CA ARG A 417 28.23 -5.60 5.60
C ARG A 417 28.45 -4.15 5.18
N ASN A 418 27.76 -3.69 4.14
CA ASN A 418 27.89 -2.36 3.56
C ASN A 418 27.03 -1.29 4.25
N HIS A 419 26.26 -1.66 5.27
CA HIS A 419 25.30 -0.78 5.95
C HIS A 419 25.21 -1.13 7.45
N GLY A 420 24.73 -0.17 8.26
CA GLY A 420 24.64 -0.30 9.72
C GLY A 420 23.47 -1.15 10.20
N GLU A 421 22.32 -1.10 9.52
CA GLU A 421 21.24 -2.05 9.75
C GLU A 421 21.63 -3.44 9.22
N TYR A 422 21.58 -4.43 10.10
CA TYR A 422 22.07 -5.78 9.82
C TYR A 422 21.34 -6.44 8.64
N THR A 423 20.04 -6.21 8.45
CA THR A 423 19.20 -7.04 7.57
C THR A 423 19.00 -6.51 6.15
N LEU A 424 19.20 -5.22 5.91
CA LEU A 424 18.71 -4.55 4.70
C LEU A 424 19.31 -5.11 3.39
N TYR A 425 20.63 -5.31 3.36
CA TYR A 425 21.36 -5.79 2.18
C TYR A 425 21.76 -7.28 2.24
N LEU A 426 21.29 -8.01 3.26
CA LEU A 426 21.48 -9.46 3.34
C LEU A 426 20.70 -10.15 2.23
N TRP A 427 21.33 -11.13 1.58
CA TRP A 427 20.66 -11.92 0.56
C TRP A 427 19.39 -12.61 1.14
N PRO A 428 18.21 -12.53 0.49
CA PRO A 428 18.01 -12.06 -0.89
C PRO A 428 17.76 -10.56 -1.06
N SER A 429 17.52 -9.78 0.00
CA SER A 429 17.24 -8.32 -0.08
C SER A 429 16.15 -7.99 -1.13
N ALA A 430 16.22 -6.84 -1.79
CA ALA A 430 15.27 -6.39 -2.82
C ALA A 430 15.44 -7.06 -4.20
N MET A 431 15.74 -8.36 -4.24
CA MET A 431 16.02 -9.11 -5.48
C MET A 431 14.94 -8.97 -6.57
N GLY A 432 13.68 -8.77 -6.18
CA GLY A 432 12.57 -8.55 -7.11
C GLY A 432 12.79 -7.34 -8.03
N MET A 433 13.42 -6.26 -7.54
CA MET A 433 13.73 -5.07 -8.34
C MET A 433 14.74 -5.43 -9.45
N MET A 434 15.79 -6.16 -9.09
CA MET A 434 16.82 -6.61 -10.03
C MET A 434 16.26 -7.60 -11.07
N THR A 435 15.47 -8.60 -10.65
CA THR A 435 14.89 -9.57 -11.60
C THR A 435 13.89 -8.95 -12.56
N ASN A 436 13.11 -7.95 -12.12
CA ASN A 436 12.24 -7.20 -13.03
C ASN A 436 13.04 -6.32 -13.99
N THR A 437 14.16 -5.73 -13.55
CA THR A 437 15.05 -4.93 -14.41
C THR A 437 15.71 -5.79 -15.49
N MET A 438 16.16 -7.00 -15.13
CA MET A 438 16.67 -7.98 -16.11
C MET A 438 15.60 -8.39 -17.12
N LEU A 439 14.36 -8.63 -16.67
CA LEU A 439 13.26 -8.97 -17.55
C LEU A 439 12.88 -7.81 -18.49
N LEU A 440 12.86 -6.57 -17.98
CA LEU A 440 12.68 -5.37 -18.81
C LEU A 440 13.78 -5.28 -19.87
N THR A 441 15.02 -5.53 -19.49
CA THR A 441 16.17 -5.50 -20.42
C THR A 441 16.03 -6.58 -21.50
N TYR A 442 15.59 -7.79 -21.14
CA TYR A 442 15.21 -8.81 -22.12
C TYR A 442 14.08 -8.34 -23.04
N HIS A 443 13.02 -7.77 -22.47
CA HIS A 443 11.86 -7.31 -23.22
C HIS A 443 12.21 -6.27 -24.29
N ILE A 444 13.06 -5.30 -23.95
CA ILE A 444 13.50 -4.24 -24.87
C ILE A 444 14.50 -4.78 -25.91
N THR A 445 15.47 -5.59 -25.49
CA THR A 445 16.60 -5.97 -26.36
C THR A 445 16.41 -7.27 -27.14
N GLY A 446 15.50 -8.14 -26.70
CA GLY A 446 15.36 -9.51 -27.19
C GLY A 446 16.56 -10.43 -26.87
N LYS A 447 17.56 -9.98 -26.10
CA LYS A 447 18.79 -10.74 -25.85
C LYS A 447 18.58 -11.76 -24.72
N GLU A 448 18.65 -13.04 -25.08
CA GLU A 448 18.43 -14.19 -24.17
C GLU A 448 19.32 -14.22 -22.92
N LYS A 449 20.51 -13.61 -22.98
CA LYS A 449 21.45 -13.57 -21.84
C LYS A 449 20.83 -12.95 -20.59
N TYR A 450 19.92 -12.00 -20.72
CA TYR A 450 19.26 -11.34 -19.58
C TYR A 450 18.21 -12.23 -18.89
N LEU A 451 17.69 -13.26 -19.56
CA LEU A 451 16.87 -14.30 -18.91
C LEU A 451 17.72 -15.38 -18.23
N GLY A 452 19.01 -15.48 -18.56
CA GLY A 452 19.93 -16.48 -18.01
C GLY A 452 19.91 -16.55 -16.47
N PRO A 453 20.10 -15.43 -15.75
CA PRO A 453 20.00 -15.37 -14.29
C PRO A 453 18.66 -15.87 -13.74
N ILE A 454 17.54 -15.42 -14.32
CA ILE A 454 16.18 -15.80 -13.89
C ILE A 454 15.96 -17.30 -14.08
N ARG A 455 16.30 -17.83 -15.27
CA ARG A 455 16.18 -19.25 -15.59
C ARG A 455 17.02 -20.13 -14.67
N SER A 456 18.24 -19.69 -14.37
CA SER A 456 19.15 -20.44 -13.51
C SER A 456 18.60 -20.55 -12.08
N MET A 457 18.14 -19.44 -11.49
CA MET A 457 17.54 -19.45 -10.16
C MET A 457 16.20 -20.22 -10.14
N ALA A 458 15.36 -20.09 -11.17
CA ALA A 458 14.11 -20.84 -11.28
C ALA A 458 14.35 -22.36 -11.34
N ARG A 459 15.34 -22.82 -12.12
CA ARG A 459 15.76 -24.24 -12.16
C ARG A 459 16.26 -24.71 -10.79
N THR A 460 17.08 -23.90 -10.14
CA THR A 460 17.63 -24.17 -8.81
C THR A 460 16.52 -24.31 -7.76
N GLN A 461 15.58 -23.38 -7.73
CA GLN A 461 14.43 -23.43 -6.84
C GLN A 461 13.55 -24.65 -7.12
N LEU A 462 13.28 -24.95 -8.39
CA LEU A 462 12.46 -26.11 -8.76
C LEU A 462 13.11 -27.44 -8.34
N LYS A 463 14.43 -27.56 -8.51
CA LYS A 463 15.21 -28.73 -8.04
C LYS A 463 15.07 -28.90 -6.52
N TYR A 464 15.27 -27.82 -5.75
CA TYR A 464 15.10 -27.85 -4.29
C TYR A 464 13.66 -28.20 -3.88
N LEU A 465 12.64 -27.65 -4.54
CA LEU A 465 11.23 -27.92 -4.22
C LEU A 465 10.79 -29.36 -4.55
N ARG A 466 11.57 -30.11 -5.34
CA ARG A 466 11.36 -31.55 -5.57
C ARG A 466 12.02 -32.41 -4.50
N ASN A 467 13.15 -31.96 -3.95
CA ASN A 467 13.86 -32.67 -2.88
C ASN A 467 14.47 -31.66 -1.88
N PRO A 468 13.70 -31.15 -0.91
CA PRO A 468 14.17 -30.11 -0.01
C PRO A 468 15.22 -30.62 0.98
N SER A 469 16.40 -29.99 0.98
CA SER A 469 17.44 -30.28 1.98
C SER A 469 17.05 -29.78 3.37
N GLN A 470 17.32 -30.59 4.40
CA GLN A 470 17.11 -30.18 5.79
C GLN A 470 18.23 -29.25 6.25
N LYS A 471 17.87 -28.08 6.80
CA LYS A 471 18.81 -27.07 7.36
C LYS A 471 19.97 -26.71 6.41
N PRO A 472 19.69 -26.14 5.23
CA PRO A 472 20.73 -25.81 4.28
C PRO A 472 21.70 -24.75 4.83
N ARG A 473 23.01 -24.94 4.58
CA ARG A 473 24.08 -24.03 5.05
C ARG A 473 23.94 -22.64 4.41
N PRO A 474 24.02 -21.53 5.18
CA PRO A 474 24.01 -20.17 4.62
C PRO A 474 24.96 -19.99 3.43
N GLY A 475 24.46 -19.36 2.38
CA GLY A 475 25.19 -19.15 1.13
C GLY A 475 25.32 -20.36 0.20
N SER A 476 24.79 -21.53 0.56
CA SER A 476 24.73 -22.69 -0.36
C SER A 476 23.62 -22.56 -1.41
N GLU A 477 23.69 -23.37 -2.47
CA GLU A 477 22.65 -23.44 -3.51
C GLU A 477 21.27 -23.74 -2.89
N ASP A 478 21.15 -24.75 -2.04
CA ASP A 478 19.89 -25.11 -1.37
C ASP A 478 19.38 -24.02 -0.44
N TRP A 479 20.28 -23.31 0.24
CA TRP A 479 19.90 -22.20 1.13
C TRP A 479 19.35 -21.02 0.33
N CYS A 480 19.92 -20.76 -0.85
CA CYS A 480 19.37 -19.80 -1.78
C CYS A 480 18.02 -20.28 -2.31
N ALA A 481 17.95 -21.51 -2.81
CA ALA A 481 16.76 -22.11 -3.40
C ALA A 481 15.53 -22.05 -2.47
N SER A 482 15.73 -22.23 -1.17
CA SER A 482 14.66 -22.17 -0.16
C SER A 482 14.09 -20.77 0.06
N ARG A 483 14.70 -19.71 -0.48
CA ARG A 483 14.37 -18.30 -0.26
C ARG A 483 14.07 -17.52 -1.54
N MET A 484 14.01 -18.18 -2.70
CA MET A 484 13.72 -17.54 -4.00
C MET A 484 12.25 -17.21 -4.24
N GLY A 485 11.48 -16.83 -3.21
CA GLY A 485 10.08 -16.45 -3.39
C GLY A 485 9.88 -15.22 -4.27
N PHE A 486 10.90 -14.35 -4.35
CA PHE A 486 10.92 -13.12 -5.13
C PHE A 486 10.82 -13.32 -6.66
N LEU A 487 11.09 -14.53 -7.17
CA LEU A 487 11.05 -14.81 -8.61
C LEU A 487 9.65 -14.72 -9.20
N THR A 488 8.61 -14.96 -8.39
CA THR A 488 7.23 -15.12 -8.86
C THR A 488 6.76 -13.95 -9.71
N ASP A 489 7.08 -12.71 -9.32
CA ASP A 489 6.67 -11.51 -10.05
C ASP A 489 7.24 -11.46 -11.48
N ALA A 490 8.57 -11.56 -11.61
CA ALA A 490 9.24 -11.52 -12.92
C ALA A 490 8.80 -12.69 -13.83
N ILE A 491 8.75 -13.92 -13.32
CA ILE A 491 8.35 -15.06 -14.15
C ILE A 491 6.86 -15.03 -14.54
N ALA A 492 6.00 -14.41 -13.72
CA ALA A 492 4.59 -14.17 -14.06
C ALA A 492 4.46 -13.16 -15.19
N LYS A 493 5.18 -12.03 -15.10
CA LYS A 493 5.26 -11.02 -16.16
C LYS A 493 5.76 -11.63 -17.47
N TYR A 494 6.83 -12.43 -17.41
CA TYR A 494 7.32 -13.16 -18.58
C TYR A 494 6.25 -14.09 -19.19
N ARG A 495 5.52 -14.85 -18.36
CA ARG A 495 4.45 -15.76 -18.80
C ARG A 495 3.31 -15.01 -19.52
N PHE A 496 2.94 -13.83 -19.03
CA PHE A 496 1.87 -12.99 -19.59
C PHE A 496 2.31 -12.28 -20.88
N LEU A 497 3.56 -11.82 -20.95
CA LEU A 497 4.09 -11.15 -22.14
C LEU A 497 4.30 -12.10 -23.32
N THR A 498 4.82 -13.30 -23.05
CA THR A 498 5.31 -14.19 -24.11
C THR A 498 4.38 -15.36 -24.40
N GLY A 499 3.43 -15.65 -23.51
CA GLY A 499 2.67 -16.91 -23.57
C GLY A 499 3.47 -18.16 -23.16
N SER A 500 4.78 -18.03 -22.89
CA SER A 500 5.69 -19.16 -22.66
C SER A 500 5.40 -19.86 -21.34
N ARG A 501 5.19 -21.17 -21.39
CA ARG A 501 4.93 -22.03 -20.23
C ARG A 501 6.18 -22.49 -19.50
N GLU A 502 7.35 -21.94 -19.85
CA GLU A 502 8.66 -22.36 -19.33
C GLU A 502 8.72 -22.43 -17.79
N PHE A 503 8.05 -21.50 -17.10
CA PHE A 503 8.06 -21.40 -15.65
C PHE A 503 6.78 -21.90 -14.98
N ASP A 504 5.83 -22.50 -15.72
CA ASP A 504 4.52 -22.90 -15.18
C ASP A 504 4.65 -23.87 -14.00
N GLN A 505 5.63 -24.78 -14.01
CA GLN A 505 5.86 -25.70 -12.89
C GLN A 505 6.18 -24.99 -11.57
N LEU A 506 6.92 -23.87 -11.65
CA LEU A 506 7.25 -23.07 -10.48
C LEU A 506 6.10 -22.13 -10.11
N LEU A 507 5.51 -21.48 -11.12
CA LEU A 507 4.36 -20.59 -10.96
C LEU A 507 3.19 -21.29 -10.26
N ASN A 508 2.81 -22.49 -10.71
CA ASN A 508 1.71 -23.29 -10.16
C ASN A 508 1.79 -23.51 -8.64
N ARG A 509 2.96 -23.34 -8.02
CA ARG A 509 3.15 -23.47 -6.56
C ARG A 509 2.94 -22.16 -5.78
N LYS A 510 2.97 -21.00 -6.43
CA LYS A 510 3.02 -19.67 -5.78
C LYS A 510 2.22 -18.58 -6.52
N MET A 511 1.26 -18.96 -7.35
CA MET A 511 0.44 -17.98 -8.07
C MET A 511 -0.39 -17.14 -7.11
N SER A 512 -0.44 -15.82 -7.37
CA SER A 512 -1.42 -14.95 -6.72
C SER A 512 -2.86 -15.37 -7.10
N PRO A 513 -3.88 -14.98 -6.32
CA PRO A 513 -5.27 -15.28 -6.67
C PRO A 513 -5.66 -14.79 -8.06
N TYR A 514 -5.20 -13.60 -8.46
CA TYR A 514 -5.44 -13.07 -9.81
C TYR A 514 -4.78 -13.91 -10.91
N MET A 515 -3.56 -14.39 -10.67
CA MET A 515 -2.87 -15.26 -11.63
C MET A 515 -3.56 -16.61 -11.78
N ARG A 516 -4.02 -17.23 -10.67
CA ARG A 516 -4.82 -18.47 -10.74
C ARG A 516 -6.11 -18.26 -11.51
N PHE A 517 -6.79 -17.12 -11.30
CA PHE A 517 -7.94 -16.75 -12.11
C PHE A 517 -7.58 -16.68 -13.61
N ARG A 518 -6.55 -15.91 -13.98
CA ARG A 518 -6.15 -15.72 -15.38
C ARG A 518 -5.62 -16.99 -16.07
N MET A 519 -4.92 -17.86 -15.34
CA MET A 519 -4.22 -19.01 -15.92
C MET A 519 -4.97 -20.34 -15.75
N GLN A 520 -5.82 -20.46 -14.73
CA GLN A 520 -6.51 -21.69 -14.35
C GLN A 520 -8.03 -21.52 -14.22
N ASN A 521 -8.56 -20.33 -14.53
CA ASN A 521 -9.98 -20.00 -14.40
C ASN A 521 -10.53 -20.17 -12.96
N ASP A 522 -9.66 -19.98 -11.96
CA ASP A 522 -9.99 -20.05 -10.53
C ASP A 522 -10.74 -18.79 -10.05
N LEU A 523 -11.99 -18.64 -10.49
CA LEU A 523 -12.86 -17.53 -10.09
C LEU A 523 -13.23 -17.60 -8.60
N GLU A 524 -13.39 -18.81 -8.05
CA GLU A 524 -13.76 -18.99 -6.64
C GLU A 524 -12.66 -18.49 -5.71
N GLY A 525 -11.40 -18.86 -5.95
CA GLY A 525 -10.26 -18.36 -5.18
C GLY A 525 -10.04 -16.85 -5.31
N LEU A 526 -10.36 -16.27 -6.48
CA LEU A 526 -10.37 -14.82 -6.66
C LEU A 526 -11.47 -14.16 -5.81
N VAL A 527 -12.71 -14.67 -5.86
CA VAL A 527 -13.84 -14.16 -5.07
C VAL A 527 -13.56 -14.22 -3.58
N GLU A 528 -13.02 -15.34 -3.10
CA GLU A 528 -12.63 -15.51 -1.69
C GLU A 528 -11.59 -14.45 -1.27
N SER A 529 -10.54 -14.27 -2.08
CA SER A 529 -9.45 -13.34 -1.77
C SER A 529 -9.90 -11.87 -1.83
N LEU A 530 -10.79 -11.52 -2.77
CA LEU A 530 -11.45 -10.21 -2.79
C LEU A 530 -12.34 -10.02 -1.56
N GLY A 531 -13.05 -11.07 -1.13
CA GLY A 531 -13.86 -11.07 0.09
C GLY A 531 -13.03 -10.84 1.35
N HIS A 532 -11.86 -11.44 1.47
CA HIS A 532 -10.90 -11.17 2.56
C HIS A 532 -10.44 -9.71 2.56
N THR A 533 -10.11 -9.17 1.38
CA THR A 533 -9.67 -7.77 1.23
C THR A 533 -10.78 -6.79 1.60
N ALA A 534 -12.01 -7.01 1.11
CA ALA A 534 -13.17 -6.20 1.47
C ALA A 534 -13.49 -6.31 2.97
N GLY A 535 -13.43 -7.52 3.54
CA GLY A 535 -13.65 -7.74 4.96
C GLY A 535 -12.62 -7.04 5.85
N ALA A 536 -11.36 -6.95 5.40
CA ALA A 536 -10.29 -6.23 6.09
C ALA A 536 -10.49 -4.71 6.10
N LEU A 537 -10.87 -4.12 4.96
CA LEU A 537 -11.05 -2.66 4.82
C LEU A 537 -12.38 -2.16 5.40
N MET A 538 -13.38 -3.03 5.51
CA MET A 538 -14.69 -2.66 6.03
C MET A 538 -14.67 -2.31 7.53
N ILE A 539 -13.69 -2.83 8.29
CA ILE A 539 -13.67 -2.82 9.75
C ILE A 539 -12.42 -2.08 10.24
N ASN A 540 -12.41 -1.60 11.48
CA ASN A 540 -11.24 -0.92 12.05
C ASN A 540 -10.77 0.27 11.20
N PHE A 541 -11.71 1.05 10.65
CA PHE A 541 -11.40 2.21 9.81
C PHE A 541 -10.44 3.18 10.53
N GLU A 542 -10.61 3.32 11.85
CA GLU A 542 -9.75 4.10 12.74
C GLU A 542 -8.28 3.62 12.67
N GLY A 543 -8.05 2.31 12.57
CA GLY A 543 -6.74 1.68 12.42
C GLY A 543 -6.01 2.01 11.12
N TYR A 544 -6.73 2.46 10.09
CA TYR A 544 -6.17 2.95 8.82
C TYR A 544 -6.10 4.48 8.74
N THR A 545 -6.64 5.19 9.74
CA THR A 545 -6.85 6.63 9.71
C THR A 545 -6.40 7.31 11.00
N SER A 546 -7.31 7.62 11.92
CA SER A 546 -7.08 8.44 13.11
C SER A 546 -6.03 7.87 14.05
N GLU A 547 -5.83 6.55 14.07
CA GLU A 547 -4.86 5.88 14.92
C GLU A 547 -3.43 5.94 14.36
N VAL A 548 -3.24 5.99 13.05
CA VAL A 548 -1.95 5.85 12.38
C VAL A 548 -0.96 6.94 12.77
N ARG A 549 0.27 6.57 13.11
CA ARG A 549 1.35 7.53 13.47
C ARG A 549 2.58 7.51 12.54
N TYR A 550 2.64 6.54 11.62
CA TYR A 550 3.67 6.41 10.58
C TYR A 550 2.98 6.15 9.24
N THR A 551 3.15 7.04 8.28
CA THR A 551 2.30 7.15 7.07
C THR A 551 2.62 6.11 5.99
N ASP A 552 3.82 5.55 6.04
CA ASP A 552 4.24 4.37 5.29
C ASP A 552 3.63 3.05 5.87
N ARG A 553 2.96 3.11 7.02
CA ARG A 553 2.31 1.96 7.71
C ARG A 553 0.79 2.00 7.73
N VAL A 554 0.15 2.84 6.92
CA VAL A 554 -1.32 3.03 6.92
C VAL A 554 -2.11 1.72 6.94
N LEU A 555 -1.75 0.73 6.10
CA LEU A 555 -2.46 -0.56 6.01
C LEU A 555 -1.92 -1.66 6.93
N ARG A 556 -1.04 -1.32 7.88
CA ARG A 556 -0.33 -2.33 8.70
C ARG A 556 -1.13 -2.80 9.92
N PHE A 557 -2.13 -2.04 10.37
CA PHE A 557 -2.88 -2.31 11.60
C PHE A 557 -3.40 -3.75 11.73
N PRO A 558 -4.00 -4.38 10.70
CA PRO A 558 -4.45 -5.77 10.78
C PRO A 558 -3.36 -6.78 11.15
N ARG A 559 -2.09 -6.50 10.84
CA ARG A 559 -0.97 -7.39 11.16
C ARG A 559 -0.73 -7.54 12.66
N LEU A 560 -1.29 -6.66 13.49
CA LEU A 560 -1.31 -6.81 14.95
C LEU A 560 -2.06 -8.06 15.40
N PHE A 561 -2.93 -8.64 14.56
CA PHE A 561 -3.78 -9.77 14.92
C PHE A 561 -3.34 -11.09 14.28
N GLY A 562 -2.10 -11.14 13.77
CA GLY A 562 -1.47 -12.38 13.32
C GLY A 562 -1.12 -13.32 14.49
N SER A 563 -0.61 -14.51 14.16
CA SER A 563 -0.27 -15.56 15.14
C SER A 563 0.75 -15.16 16.22
N ASP A 564 1.58 -14.15 15.95
CA ASP A 564 2.56 -13.56 16.87
C ASP A 564 2.21 -12.10 17.22
N GLY A 565 0.92 -11.77 17.15
CA GLY A 565 0.35 -10.46 17.34
C GLY A 565 0.14 -10.03 18.79
N ILE A 566 -0.62 -8.95 18.98
CA ILE A 566 -0.90 -8.33 20.29
C ILE A 566 -1.80 -9.19 21.17
N VAL A 567 -2.72 -9.94 20.54
CA VAL A 567 -3.62 -10.87 21.23
C VAL A 567 -3.52 -12.27 20.62
N PRO A 568 -3.67 -13.34 21.42
CA PRO A 568 -3.58 -14.71 20.92
C PRO A 568 -4.78 -15.11 20.05
N LYS A 569 -5.94 -14.47 20.27
CA LYS A 569 -7.19 -14.74 19.55
C LYS A 569 -8.05 -13.48 19.52
N THR A 570 -8.64 -13.21 18.36
CA THR A 570 -9.58 -12.11 18.13
C THR A 570 -11.03 -12.61 18.21
N ALA A 571 -11.98 -11.67 18.36
CA ALA A 571 -13.41 -11.98 18.36
C ALA A 571 -13.90 -12.56 17.02
N ARG A 572 -13.24 -12.18 15.92
CA ARG A 572 -13.38 -12.76 14.57
C ARG A 572 -12.05 -12.67 13.83
N THR A 573 -11.86 -13.47 12.78
CA THR A 573 -10.68 -13.37 11.93
C THR A 573 -10.55 -11.97 11.32
N ILE A 574 -9.36 -11.39 11.41
CA ILE A 574 -9.03 -10.08 10.83
C ILE A 574 -7.97 -10.32 9.75
N TYR A 575 -8.34 -10.08 8.50
CA TYR A 575 -7.44 -10.21 7.36
C TYR A 575 -6.63 -8.92 7.15
N SER A 576 -5.48 -9.03 6.50
CA SER A 576 -4.79 -7.85 5.95
C SER A 576 -5.31 -7.58 4.53
N PRO A 577 -5.54 -6.32 4.14
CA PRO A 577 -5.97 -6.00 2.79
C PRO A 577 -4.85 -6.30 1.77
N ASP A 578 -5.23 -6.84 0.62
CA ASP A 578 -4.32 -7.07 -0.50
C ASP A 578 -4.57 -6.05 -1.62
N THR A 579 -3.83 -4.94 -1.58
CA THR A 579 -3.94 -3.89 -2.60
C THR A 579 -3.34 -4.34 -3.93
N SER A 580 -2.36 -5.26 -3.93
CA SER A 580 -1.81 -5.82 -5.16
C SER A 580 -2.88 -6.62 -5.91
N LEU A 581 -3.69 -7.42 -5.21
CA LEU A 581 -4.84 -8.12 -5.81
C LEU A 581 -5.81 -7.16 -6.48
N LEU A 582 -6.17 -6.05 -5.80
CA LEU A 582 -7.05 -5.04 -6.38
C LEU A 582 -6.42 -4.44 -7.63
N TYR A 583 -5.16 -4.00 -7.55
CA TYR A 583 -4.42 -3.43 -8.69
C TYR A 583 -4.39 -4.40 -9.89
N SER A 584 -3.96 -5.64 -9.67
CA SER A 584 -3.88 -6.65 -10.72
C SER A 584 -5.25 -6.91 -11.35
N SER A 585 -6.30 -7.04 -10.52
CA SER A 585 -7.66 -7.30 -11.02
C SER A 585 -8.22 -6.17 -11.88
N VAL A 586 -7.95 -4.90 -11.53
CA VAL A 586 -8.50 -3.75 -12.26
C VAL A 586 -7.65 -3.33 -13.45
N THR A 587 -6.34 -3.65 -13.45
CA THR A 587 -5.42 -3.20 -14.51
C THR A 587 -4.95 -4.29 -15.47
N GLY A 588 -4.99 -5.57 -15.07
CA GLY A 588 -4.47 -6.67 -15.85
C GLY A 588 -3.02 -7.05 -15.58
N ASP A 589 -2.28 -6.26 -14.79
CA ASP A 589 -0.88 -6.54 -14.45
C ASP A 589 -0.77 -7.74 -13.49
N PRO A 590 -0.05 -8.82 -13.83
CA PRO A 590 0.14 -9.96 -12.91
C PRO A 590 1.04 -9.65 -11.71
N GLY A 591 1.63 -8.45 -11.65
CA GLY A 591 2.62 -8.03 -10.68
C GLY A 591 2.34 -6.66 -10.05
N SER A 592 3.40 -5.86 -9.92
CA SER A 592 3.37 -4.53 -9.30
C SER A 592 3.59 -3.37 -10.29
N ALA A 593 2.98 -2.22 -9.98
CA ALA A 593 3.14 -0.94 -10.68
C ALA A 593 4.53 -0.31 -10.56
N LEU A 594 5.38 -0.82 -9.64
CA LEU A 594 6.65 -0.18 -9.29
C LEU A 594 7.75 -0.46 -10.31
N TYR A 595 7.94 -1.72 -10.71
CA TYR A 595 9.04 -2.15 -11.56
C TYR A 595 8.52 -2.99 -12.72
N PHE A 596 8.85 -2.60 -13.94
CA PHE A 596 8.35 -3.22 -15.17
C PHE A 596 6.82 -3.41 -15.19
N PRO A 597 6.01 -2.36 -14.93
CA PRO A 597 4.55 -2.48 -14.86
C PRO A 597 3.94 -2.93 -16.19
N LEU A 598 3.00 -3.87 -16.13
CA LEU A 598 2.25 -4.41 -17.28
C LEU A 598 0.75 -4.09 -17.19
N ASN A 599 0.37 -2.97 -16.59
CA ASN A 599 -1.03 -2.55 -16.58
C ASN A 599 -1.55 -2.40 -18.01
N ALA A 600 -2.57 -3.18 -18.37
CA ALA A 600 -3.16 -3.20 -19.69
C ALA A 600 -4.14 -2.06 -19.92
N VAL A 601 -4.76 -1.56 -18.85
CA VAL A 601 -5.80 -0.54 -18.89
C VAL A 601 -5.69 0.45 -17.74
N ARG A 602 -6.10 1.69 -17.99
CA ARG A 602 -6.50 2.67 -16.97
C ARG A 602 -7.93 3.09 -17.25
N TRP A 603 -8.79 3.00 -16.24
CA TRP A 603 -10.18 3.41 -16.35
C TRP A 603 -10.30 4.90 -16.10
N LEU A 604 -10.68 5.68 -17.11
CA LEU A 604 -10.87 7.12 -17.02
C LEU A 604 -12.26 7.43 -16.42
N THR A 605 -12.45 6.99 -15.18
CA THR A 605 -13.63 7.17 -14.36
C THR A 605 -13.27 6.99 -12.88
N PRO A 606 -14.01 7.57 -11.92
CA PRO A 606 -13.78 7.32 -10.51
C PRO A 606 -13.98 5.85 -10.11
N SER A 607 -13.24 5.37 -9.11
CA SER A 607 -13.38 4.02 -8.53
C SER A 607 -14.72 3.74 -7.83
N ARG A 608 -15.54 4.78 -7.63
CA ARG A 608 -16.83 4.71 -6.93
C ARG A 608 -17.89 4.03 -7.80
N ASN A 609 -18.77 3.21 -7.22
CA ASN A 609 -19.92 2.55 -7.84
C ASN A 609 -19.60 1.73 -9.10
N ILE A 610 -18.40 1.17 -9.19
CA ILE A 610 -17.97 0.32 -10.31
C ILE A 610 -17.19 -0.89 -9.78
N ALA A 611 -17.29 -2.00 -10.50
CA ALA A 611 -16.30 -3.07 -10.46
C ALA A 611 -15.76 -3.29 -11.88
N ALA A 612 -14.46 -3.57 -11.97
CA ALA A 612 -13.75 -3.79 -13.22
C ALA A 612 -12.76 -4.94 -13.04
N LEU A 613 -12.96 -6.03 -13.76
CA LEU A 613 -12.11 -7.22 -13.72
C LEU A 613 -11.53 -7.47 -15.10
N VAL A 614 -10.22 -7.28 -15.25
CA VAL A 614 -9.50 -7.65 -16.48
C VAL A 614 -9.38 -9.17 -16.53
N VAL A 615 -9.97 -9.76 -17.56
CA VAL A 615 -10.02 -11.23 -17.76
C VAL A 615 -9.06 -11.68 -18.84
N GLU A 616 -8.73 -10.81 -19.79
CA GLU A 616 -7.68 -11.06 -20.77
C GLU A 616 -6.94 -9.77 -21.15
N SER A 617 -5.64 -9.89 -21.41
CA SER A 617 -4.79 -8.77 -21.82
C SER A 617 -3.54 -9.29 -22.52
N GLY A 618 -3.22 -8.70 -23.66
CA GLY A 618 -2.01 -8.98 -24.43
C GLY A 618 -1.83 -7.99 -25.58
N THR A 619 -0.91 -8.29 -26.50
CA THR A 619 -0.59 -7.40 -27.62
C THR A 619 -1.62 -7.39 -28.75
N VAL A 620 -2.49 -8.40 -28.80
CA VAL A 620 -3.48 -8.59 -29.87
C VAL A 620 -4.93 -8.56 -29.40
N GLY A 621 -5.16 -8.38 -28.09
CA GLY A 621 -6.50 -8.35 -27.54
C GLY A 621 -6.55 -7.93 -26.07
N PHE A 622 -7.74 -7.53 -25.65
CA PHE A 622 -8.04 -7.14 -24.28
C PHE A 622 -9.50 -7.51 -23.97
N GLU A 623 -9.75 -7.99 -22.76
CA GLU A 623 -11.11 -8.27 -22.29
C GLU A 623 -11.25 -7.92 -20.80
N ALA A 624 -12.37 -7.29 -20.45
CA ALA A 624 -12.72 -6.98 -19.07
C ALA A 624 -14.22 -7.16 -18.81
N GLN A 625 -14.56 -7.63 -17.61
CA GLN A 625 -15.91 -7.61 -17.08
C GLN A 625 -16.12 -6.34 -16.24
N LEU A 626 -17.22 -5.64 -16.49
CA LEU A 626 -17.55 -4.36 -15.89
C LEU A 626 -18.94 -4.42 -15.27
N TYR A 627 -19.09 -3.93 -14.04
CA TYR A 627 -20.41 -3.84 -13.41
C TYR A 627 -20.61 -2.44 -12.81
N ASN A 628 -21.64 -1.75 -13.27
CA ASN A 628 -22.03 -0.43 -12.79
C ASN A 628 -23.10 -0.54 -11.70
N PHE A 629 -22.79 -0.11 -10.48
CA PHE A 629 -23.72 -0.21 -9.35
C PHE A 629 -24.77 0.91 -9.32
N SER A 630 -24.61 1.97 -10.11
CA SER A 630 -25.63 3.02 -10.21
C SER A 630 -26.87 2.51 -10.95
N GLY A 631 -28.05 3.03 -10.60
CA GLY A 631 -29.29 2.77 -11.35
C GLY A 631 -29.34 3.46 -12.71
N SER A 632 -28.48 4.45 -12.94
CA SER A 632 -28.38 5.21 -14.20
C SER A 632 -27.26 4.69 -15.10
N ILE A 633 -27.35 5.03 -16.39
CA ILE A 633 -26.27 4.82 -17.36
C ILE A 633 -25.03 5.61 -16.92
N ARG A 634 -23.87 4.94 -16.95
CA ARG A 634 -22.58 5.54 -16.66
C ARG A 634 -21.78 5.76 -17.95
N ARG A 635 -21.20 6.95 -18.13
CA ARG A 635 -20.21 7.21 -19.18
C ARG A 635 -18.86 6.67 -18.74
N MET A 636 -18.20 5.97 -19.64
CA MET A 636 -16.90 5.35 -19.40
C MET A 636 -15.92 5.75 -20.50
N SER A 637 -14.68 5.91 -20.08
CA SER A 637 -13.52 6.07 -20.96
C SER A 637 -12.40 5.17 -20.42
N ALA A 638 -11.49 4.71 -21.27
CA ALA A 638 -10.34 3.92 -20.85
C ALA A 638 -9.13 4.17 -21.76
N GLU A 639 -7.92 4.08 -21.21
CA GLU A 639 -6.66 4.03 -21.96
C GLU A 639 -6.14 2.59 -22.00
N LEU A 640 -5.82 2.08 -23.19
CA LEU A 640 -5.25 0.74 -23.40
C LEU A 640 -3.75 0.83 -23.69
N TYR A 641 -2.92 0.13 -22.93
CA TYR A 641 -1.46 0.29 -22.96
C TYR A 641 -0.69 -0.77 -23.75
N LEU A 642 -1.19 -2.02 -23.81
CA LEU A 642 -0.40 -3.15 -24.30
C LEU A 642 -0.67 -3.56 -25.76
N LEU A 643 -1.73 -3.03 -26.38
CA LEU A 643 -2.08 -3.39 -27.76
C LEU A 643 -0.98 -2.93 -28.73
N ALA A 644 -0.56 -3.84 -29.61
CA ALA A 644 0.34 -3.52 -30.70
C ALA A 644 -0.35 -2.60 -31.73
N LYS A 645 0.44 -1.86 -32.51
CA LYS A 645 -0.11 -1.00 -33.57
C LYS A 645 -0.93 -1.82 -34.58
N GLY A 646 -2.09 -1.30 -34.98
CA GLY A 646 -2.95 -1.98 -35.95
C GLY A 646 -4.42 -1.56 -35.89
N GLN A 647 -5.24 -2.26 -36.67
CA GLN A 647 -6.69 -2.10 -36.67
C GLN A 647 -7.35 -3.12 -35.74
N TYR A 648 -8.28 -2.63 -34.94
CA TYR A 648 -9.01 -3.39 -33.93
C TYR A 648 -10.49 -3.03 -34.03
N SER A 649 -11.32 -3.85 -33.40
CA SER A 649 -12.66 -3.43 -33.01
C SER A 649 -12.84 -3.66 -31.52
N PHE A 650 -13.61 -2.79 -30.87
CA PHE A 650 -14.09 -3.06 -29.53
C PHE A 650 -15.61 -3.18 -29.50
N GLU A 651 -16.10 -4.04 -28.62
CA GLU A 651 -17.53 -4.25 -28.39
C GLU A 651 -17.85 -4.34 -26.90
N ILE A 652 -19.08 -3.93 -26.56
CA ILE A 652 -19.67 -4.09 -25.23
C ILE A 652 -20.88 -5.02 -25.37
N THR A 653 -20.93 -6.10 -24.61
CA THR A 653 -22.08 -7.03 -24.54
C THR A 653 -22.63 -7.10 -23.11
N ILE A 654 -23.91 -7.45 -22.95
CA ILE A 654 -24.53 -7.67 -21.63
C ILE A 654 -24.31 -9.13 -21.23
N GLY A 655 -23.60 -9.36 -20.13
CA GLY A 655 -23.20 -10.70 -19.68
C GLY A 655 -24.33 -11.53 -19.04
N ASP A 656 -25.45 -10.90 -18.67
CA ASP A 656 -26.56 -11.53 -17.91
C ASP A 656 -27.59 -12.21 -18.81
N SER A 657 -27.60 -11.88 -20.09
CA SER A 657 -28.51 -12.38 -21.10
C SER A 657 -27.69 -13.24 -22.06
N GLY A 658 -28.00 -14.53 -22.19
CA GLY A 658 -27.31 -15.45 -23.13
C GLY A 658 -27.37 -15.07 -24.62
N GLY A 659 -27.69 -13.81 -24.95
CA GLY A 659 -27.56 -13.20 -26.26
C GLY A 659 -26.20 -12.49 -26.41
N ASN A 660 -25.49 -12.84 -27.47
CA ASN A 660 -24.21 -12.25 -27.87
C ASN A 660 -24.35 -10.87 -28.56
N GLU A 661 -25.49 -10.18 -28.40
CA GLU A 661 -25.69 -8.93 -29.14
C GLU A 661 -24.93 -7.78 -28.48
N ALA A 662 -24.04 -7.17 -29.25
CA ALA A 662 -23.24 -6.05 -28.81
C ALA A 662 -24.11 -4.78 -28.72
N ILE A 663 -24.18 -4.17 -27.54
CA ILE A 663 -24.84 -2.87 -27.35
C ILE A 663 -23.98 -1.71 -27.88
N VAL A 664 -22.68 -1.95 -28.06
CA VAL A 664 -21.73 -1.05 -28.74
C VAL A 664 -20.77 -1.90 -29.54
N LYS A 665 -20.50 -1.53 -30.79
CA LYS A 665 -19.39 -2.06 -31.58
C LYS A 665 -18.76 -0.93 -32.39
N LYS A 666 -17.45 -0.74 -32.28
CA LYS A 666 -16.71 0.32 -32.98
C LYS A 666 -15.36 -0.18 -33.49
N LEU A 667 -14.92 0.41 -34.59
CA LEU A 667 -13.54 0.27 -35.06
C LEU A 667 -12.60 1.14 -34.21
N LEU A 668 -11.37 0.68 -34.05
CA LEU A 668 -10.33 1.31 -33.25
C LEU A 668 -9.00 1.17 -33.99
N THR A 669 -8.35 2.28 -34.28
CA THR A 669 -6.95 2.27 -34.72
C THR A 669 -6.04 2.46 -33.51
N VAL A 670 -5.13 1.51 -33.31
CA VAL A 670 -4.10 1.57 -32.27
C VAL A 670 -2.81 2.08 -32.91
N GLU A 671 -2.38 3.28 -32.53
CA GLU A 671 -1.12 3.89 -33.01
C GLU A 671 0.04 3.74 -32.03
N GLY A 672 -0.28 3.40 -30.78
CA GLY A 672 0.67 3.20 -29.70
C GLY A 672 -0.04 2.96 -28.36
N PRO A 673 0.75 2.92 -27.27
CA PRO A 673 0.20 2.89 -25.91
C PRO A 673 -0.78 4.04 -25.68
N ARG A 674 -1.70 3.87 -24.72
CA ARG A 674 -2.72 4.86 -24.33
C ARG A 674 -3.78 5.13 -25.38
N THR A 675 -4.01 4.17 -26.27
CA THR A 675 -5.15 4.25 -27.20
C THR A 675 -6.45 4.35 -26.39
N ARG A 676 -7.21 5.42 -26.61
CA ARG A 676 -8.42 5.74 -25.85
C ARG A 676 -9.66 5.14 -26.49
N ILE A 677 -10.56 4.63 -25.64
CA ILE A 677 -11.91 4.21 -26.04
C ILE A 677 -12.96 4.86 -25.15
N ASP A 678 -14.13 5.15 -25.72
CA ASP A 678 -15.28 5.75 -25.02
C ASP A 678 -16.55 4.93 -25.27
N PHE A 679 -17.25 4.62 -24.18
CA PHE A 679 -18.46 3.79 -24.18
C PHE A 679 -19.40 4.15 -23.02
N LYS A 680 -20.57 3.51 -22.98
CA LYS A 680 -21.57 3.68 -21.91
C LYS A 680 -21.85 2.32 -21.29
N LEU A 681 -22.00 2.28 -19.97
CA LEU A 681 -22.43 1.10 -19.24
C LEU A 681 -23.86 1.30 -18.72
N PRO A 682 -24.79 0.36 -19.00
CA PRO A 682 -26.10 0.35 -18.35
C PRO A 682 -25.95 0.21 -16.83
N GLY A 683 -26.96 0.68 -16.09
CA GLY A 683 -27.01 0.51 -14.64
C GLY A 683 -27.35 -0.93 -14.26
N GLN A 684 -26.71 -1.44 -13.21
CA GLN A 684 -27.04 -2.72 -12.57
C GLN A 684 -27.07 -3.92 -13.54
N ARG A 685 -26.09 -4.00 -14.43
CA ARG A 685 -25.89 -5.10 -15.38
C ARG A 685 -24.41 -5.43 -15.50
N LEU A 686 -24.08 -6.71 -15.63
CA LEU A 686 -22.74 -7.11 -16.02
C LEU A 686 -22.54 -6.83 -17.51
N CYS A 687 -21.43 -6.21 -17.85
CA CYS A 687 -21.03 -5.97 -19.23
C CYS A 687 -19.65 -6.58 -19.49
N ILE A 688 -19.42 -7.05 -20.70
CA ILE A 688 -18.12 -7.52 -21.17
C ILE A 688 -17.62 -6.51 -22.20
N LEU A 689 -16.46 -5.90 -21.93
CA LEU A 689 -15.71 -5.13 -22.91
C LEU A 689 -14.69 -6.06 -23.55
N LYS A 690 -14.76 -6.22 -24.87
CA LYS A 690 -13.80 -7.01 -25.65
C LYS A 690 -13.19 -6.16 -26.75
N VAL A 691 -11.86 -6.21 -26.87
CA VAL A 691 -11.08 -5.56 -27.94
C VAL A 691 -10.33 -6.66 -28.69
N THR A 692 -10.56 -6.76 -29.99
CA THR A 692 -10.00 -7.82 -30.84
C THR A 692 -9.33 -7.20 -32.05
N LYS A 693 -8.14 -7.69 -32.41
CA LYS A 693 -7.45 -7.31 -33.64
C LYS A 693 -8.26 -7.76 -34.86
N GLN A 694 -8.34 -6.90 -35.88
CA GLN A 694 -9.03 -7.22 -37.14
C GLN A 694 -8.18 -8.04 -38.10
#